data_AF-A0A671Y3K8-F1
#
_entry.id   AF-A0A671Y3K8-F1
#
_cell.length_a   1.000
_cell.length_b   1.000
_cell.length_c   1.000
_cell.angle_alpha   90.00
_cell.angle_beta   90.00
_cell.angle_gamma   90.00
#
_symmetry.space_group_name_H-M   'P 1'
#
loop_
_entity.id
_entity.type
_entity.pdbx_description
1 polymer ?
#
loop_
_entity_poly.entity_id
_entity_poly.type
_entity_poly.pdbx_seq_one_letter_code
_entity_poly.pdbx_strand_id
1 'polypeptide(L)'
;MQTRDNETVDQERRQNNTGTKMDIRPKSGADGLHGVKKKSVRPRKQQKFENTLKRWLLTPANKASTAEVCQTQEDLEMTEDGGCQSNLLQSLDCRNAEKPPISDSDSDEETQPLTPGDLYEENPVSPASNDAVGSGLMDTRPHNSSESSEGSVKQKTRITDFFSVTPSPGLPVRRGRPDKFPEKQDADKETTSADVKWLGTPIGELKRMPECGRPLPPLKDVPVITLSGKRPVPYPAIFKDTWDDVHVKMPCSSSNLFPVEDEVTSRWELIKETLNKEFTNQSDLKNAILKYNASNAKRWDFTALHLYCTKVLEPDAAEHLFGSLLPDMVQLALRASELCTKPIPLLKRGTTHSITMSQEQVACLLANAFFCTFPRRNSRRTEYWNYPDINFFRLFEGSSSQKTEKLKTLMCYFEGFTEKKPNGLVTFTRKRLDKPLNWKSSKTLLTNLHITCEGTIEDDGYGMLQVDFANKFVGGGVTSSGLVQEEIRFLINPELIVSRLFTEALDHNDCLIITGTQQYSEYSGYARTYQWTGSHQDVTPRDDWQRRCTEIVAIDALHFKNFLEQFHPEKINRELNKAYCGFARPDEEKENLAAVATGNWGCGVFGGDTRLKALLQMLAAAEAGRDVAYFTFGDSQLMTDVHNMQPDNIHNLLVSVTGVVYDLLGQYYSSVCKSCLSRRPDVSLYSFIYQQVSSSLAPDDSDRGSARQHVPADGR
;
A
#
# COMPACT_ATOMS: atom_id res chain seq x y z
N MET A 1 -21.48 -54.55 34.75
CA MET A 1 -20.32 -54.68 35.64
C MET A 1 -19.81 -53.26 35.88
N GLN A 2 -19.98 -52.66 37.07
CA GLN A 2 -19.20 -52.88 38.33
C GLN A 2 -17.70 -52.58 38.12
N THR A 3 -16.95 -51.78 38.91
CA THR A 3 -17.14 -51.02 40.18
C THR A 3 -15.90 -50.06 40.37
N ARG A 4 -15.76 -49.08 41.29
CA ARG A 4 -16.51 -48.70 42.52
C ARG A 4 -16.33 -47.22 42.98
N ASP A 5 -17.39 -46.68 43.61
CA ASP A 5 -17.56 -45.72 44.75
C ASP A 5 -16.36 -44.98 45.40
N ASN A 6 -16.54 -43.68 45.71
CA ASN A 6 -16.80 -43.23 47.09
C ASN A 6 -17.31 -41.76 47.18
N GLU A 7 -18.29 -41.52 48.06
CA GLU A 7 -18.84 -40.21 48.43
C GLU A 7 -18.45 -39.80 49.87
N THR A 8 -18.49 -38.49 50.17
CA THR A 8 -18.96 -37.86 51.44
C THR A 8 -18.93 -36.33 51.21
N VAL A 9 -20.05 -35.62 51.07
CA VAL A 9 -21.03 -35.18 52.10
C VAL A 9 -20.45 -34.19 53.10
N ASP A 10 -20.90 -32.92 53.05
CA ASP A 10 -21.38 -32.21 54.24
C ASP A 10 -22.41 -31.10 53.88
N GLN A 11 -23.21 -30.67 54.86
CA GLN A 11 -24.52 -30.00 54.68
C GLN A 11 -24.61 -28.53 55.14
N GLU A 12 -25.61 -27.83 54.58
CA GLU A 12 -26.43 -26.72 55.16
C GLU A 12 -25.75 -25.54 55.92
N ARG A 13 -26.07 -24.28 55.61
CA ARG A 13 -27.37 -23.66 55.98
C ARG A 13 -27.72 -22.37 55.22
N ARG A 14 -29.02 -22.19 54.98
CA ARG A 14 -29.66 -20.90 54.64
C ARG A 14 -30.08 -20.16 55.92
N GLN A 15 -30.23 -18.83 55.85
CA GLN A 15 -31.37 -18.15 56.47
C GLN A 15 -31.72 -16.81 55.80
N ASN A 16 -33.00 -16.44 55.88
CA ASN A 16 -33.63 -15.30 55.20
C ASN A 16 -33.75 -14.06 56.10
N ASN A 17 -33.97 -12.89 55.50
CA ASN A 17 -35.08 -11.93 55.76
C ASN A 17 -34.88 -10.68 54.88
N THR A 18 -35.71 -10.30 53.90
CA THR A 18 -37.14 -9.89 53.86
C THR A 18 -37.46 -8.49 54.44
N GLY A 19 -37.94 -7.60 53.56
CA GLY A 19 -38.69 -6.37 53.90
C GLY A 19 -37.86 -5.09 54.11
N THR A 20 -38.30 -3.87 53.76
CA THR A 20 -39.60 -3.42 53.18
C THR A 20 -39.40 -2.05 52.48
N LYS A 21 -40.25 -1.73 51.49
CA LYS A 21 -40.36 -0.39 50.85
C LYS A 21 -40.83 0.70 51.84
N MET A 22 -40.42 1.97 51.64
CA MET A 22 -41.30 3.02 51.08
C MET A 22 -40.62 4.39 50.91
N ASP A 23 -41.13 5.16 49.95
CA ASP A 23 -40.82 6.56 49.67
C ASP A 23 -41.20 7.53 50.82
N ILE A 24 -40.62 8.74 50.81
CA ILE A 24 -41.32 10.03 51.06
C ILE A 24 -40.42 11.23 50.70
N ARG A 25 -40.96 12.15 49.89
CA ARG A 25 -40.65 13.61 49.79
C ARG A 25 -41.87 14.35 50.41
N PRO A 26 -41.88 15.66 50.79
CA PRO A 26 -41.11 16.79 50.20
C PRO A 26 -40.75 17.97 51.18
N LYS A 27 -40.44 19.16 50.62
CA LYS A 27 -40.54 20.55 51.18
C LYS A 27 -39.52 21.02 52.25
N SER A 28 -39.29 22.33 52.53
CA SER A 28 -39.19 23.57 51.69
C SER A 28 -38.88 24.81 52.56
N GLY A 29 -38.01 25.72 52.10
CA GLY A 29 -37.75 27.08 52.68
C GLY A 29 -36.63 27.15 53.72
N ALA A 30 -36.10 28.30 54.14
CA ALA A 30 -35.94 29.67 53.60
C ALA A 30 -35.29 30.55 54.71
N ASP A 31 -34.43 31.52 54.35
CA ASP A 31 -33.80 32.57 55.19
C ASP A 31 -32.87 32.13 56.37
N GLY A 32 -31.77 32.82 56.70
CA GLY A 32 -31.10 33.94 56.01
C GLY A 32 -29.82 34.49 56.70
N LEU A 33 -28.97 35.14 55.88
CA LEU A 33 -27.99 36.23 56.17
C LEU A 33 -26.68 36.06 56.99
N HIS A 34 -25.66 36.75 56.43
CA HIS A 34 -24.26 37.03 56.86
C HIS A 34 -23.16 36.01 56.48
N GLY A 35 -22.07 36.35 55.77
CA GLY A 35 -21.75 37.59 55.05
C GLY A 35 -20.25 37.95 54.98
N VAL A 36 -19.48 37.39 54.03
CA VAL A 36 -18.10 37.85 53.72
C VAL A 36 -17.84 37.84 52.20
N LYS A 37 -17.33 38.96 51.66
CA LYS A 37 -16.97 39.13 50.24
C LYS A 37 -15.63 38.45 49.90
N LYS A 38 -15.55 37.67 48.81
CA LYS A 38 -14.33 37.51 47.99
C LYS A 38 -14.70 37.46 46.49
N LYS A 39 -13.73 37.84 45.65
CA LYS A 39 -13.91 38.35 44.27
C LYS A 39 -14.50 37.32 43.30
N SER A 40 -15.30 37.79 42.34
CA SER A 40 -15.79 36.99 41.22
C SER A 40 -14.73 36.79 40.13
N VAL A 41 -14.57 35.57 39.65
CA VAL A 41 -14.06 35.28 38.30
C VAL A 41 -15.18 34.52 37.59
N ARG A 42 -15.70 35.07 36.49
CA ARG A 42 -16.71 34.39 35.66
C ARG A 42 -16.04 33.26 34.86
N PRO A 43 -16.68 32.10 34.68
CA PRO A 43 -16.14 31.08 33.79
C PRO A 43 -16.11 31.60 32.35
N ARG A 44 -14.97 31.46 31.68
CA ARG A 44 -14.84 31.75 30.25
C ARG A 44 -15.72 30.75 29.49
N LYS A 45 -16.64 31.24 28.67
CA LYS A 45 -17.49 30.39 27.82
C LYS A 45 -16.59 29.55 26.92
N GLN A 46 -16.89 28.25 26.80
CA GLN A 46 -16.40 27.46 25.67
C GLN A 46 -16.96 28.07 24.39
N GLN A 47 -16.10 28.72 23.59
CA GLN A 47 -16.43 28.98 22.19
C GLN A 47 -16.35 27.64 21.47
N LYS A 48 -17.50 27.18 20.96
CA LYS A 48 -17.49 26.23 19.84
C LYS A 48 -16.78 26.93 18.68
N PHE A 49 -15.63 26.40 18.27
CA PHE A 49 -15.10 26.71 16.95
C PHE A 49 -16.00 26.04 15.92
N GLU A 50 -16.36 26.78 14.87
CA GLU A 50 -17.09 26.23 13.73
C GLU A 50 -16.13 25.50 12.78
N ASN A 51 -16.65 24.52 12.04
CA ASN A 51 -15.92 23.58 11.18
C ASN A 51 -14.74 24.19 10.40
N THR A 52 -13.52 23.83 10.78
CA THR A 52 -12.25 24.19 10.11
C THR A 52 -12.13 23.61 8.70
N LEU A 53 -12.89 22.55 8.39
CA LEU A 53 -12.88 21.82 7.11
C LEU A 53 -13.07 22.70 5.86
N LYS A 54 -13.65 23.91 5.99
CA LYS A 54 -13.84 24.84 4.87
C LYS A 54 -12.56 25.54 4.41
N ARG A 55 -11.48 25.58 5.21
CA ARG A 55 -10.27 26.34 4.86
C ARG A 55 -9.44 25.69 3.75
N TRP A 56 -9.67 24.41 3.47
CA TRP A 56 -9.05 23.65 2.38
C TRP A 56 -9.82 23.75 1.03
N LEU A 57 -10.94 24.47 0.97
CA LEU A 57 -11.84 24.49 -0.20
C LEU A 57 -11.96 25.87 -0.86
N LEU A 58 -11.13 26.14 -1.88
CA LEU A 58 -11.40 27.19 -2.88
C LEU A 58 -11.07 26.72 -4.30
N THR A 59 -12.12 26.42 -5.08
CA THR A 59 -12.08 26.51 -6.55
C THR A 59 -12.16 27.98 -7.00
N PRO A 60 -11.58 28.35 -8.15
CA PRO A 60 -11.32 29.75 -8.48
C PRO A 60 -12.54 30.49 -9.03
N ALA A 61 -12.73 31.74 -8.59
CA ALA A 61 -13.59 32.71 -9.27
C ALA A 61 -13.02 34.14 -9.20
N ASN A 62 -12.83 34.71 -10.40
CA ASN A 62 -12.76 36.13 -10.75
C ASN A 62 -11.66 37.03 -10.14
N LYS A 63 -10.77 37.44 -11.04
CA LYS A 63 -9.85 38.57 -10.89
C LYS A 63 -10.62 39.88 -10.68
N ALA A 64 -10.15 40.71 -9.75
CA ALA A 64 -10.30 42.16 -9.82
C ALA A 64 -8.89 42.77 -9.87
N SER A 65 -8.66 43.68 -10.80
CA SER A 65 -7.37 44.27 -11.10
C SER A 65 -7.15 45.60 -10.38
N THR A 66 -5.96 45.80 -9.81
CA THR A 66 -5.30 47.11 -9.75
C THR A 66 -3.79 46.89 -9.71
N ALA A 67 -3.04 47.77 -10.37
CA ALA A 67 -1.60 47.66 -10.56
C ALA A 67 -0.90 48.97 -10.22
N GLU A 68 0.23 48.88 -9.53
CA GLU A 68 1.30 49.87 -9.30
C GLU A 68 2.54 49.00 -8.94
N VAL A 69 3.69 48.93 -9.63
CA VAL A 69 4.51 49.84 -10.48
C VAL A 69 5.37 50.84 -9.70
N CYS A 70 6.56 50.39 -9.28
CA CYS A 70 7.93 50.94 -9.56
C CYS A 70 8.97 50.29 -8.60
N GLN A 71 10.16 49.87 -9.04
CA GLN A 71 11.43 50.66 -9.22
C GLN A 71 11.82 51.40 -7.93
N THR A 72 13.01 51.30 -7.33
CA THR A 72 14.43 51.25 -7.78
C THR A 72 15.29 50.52 -6.69
N GLN A 73 16.42 49.81 -6.92
CA GLN A 73 17.75 50.10 -7.51
C GLN A 73 18.80 50.68 -6.49
N GLU A 74 20.04 50.15 -6.54
CA GLU A 74 21.31 50.61 -5.89
C GLU A 74 21.40 50.53 -4.33
N ASP A 75 22.54 50.31 -3.63
CA ASP A 75 23.97 50.04 -3.96
C ASP A 75 24.64 49.24 -2.79
N LEU A 76 25.67 48.38 -2.94
CA LEU A 76 27.14 48.65 -2.87
C LEU A 76 27.57 49.52 -1.65
N GLU A 77 28.53 49.19 -0.75
CA GLU A 77 29.86 48.56 -0.88
C GLU A 77 30.42 47.91 0.43
N MET A 78 31.27 46.87 0.24
CA MET A 78 32.63 46.60 0.78
C MET A 78 33.06 46.59 2.28
N THR A 79 33.69 45.47 2.68
CA THR A 79 34.97 45.30 3.43
C THR A 79 35.20 43.77 3.56
N GLU A 80 36.24 43.13 2.99
CA GLU A 80 37.66 43.04 3.41
C GLU A 80 37.85 42.70 4.91
N ASP A 81 38.69 41.76 5.34
CA ASP A 81 39.65 40.82 4.70
C ASP A 81 39.92 39.66 5.71
N GLY A 82 40.66 38.60 5.34
CA GLY A 82 41.30 37.71 6.34
C GLY A 82 41.30 36.21 6.03
N GLY A 83 42.00 35.78 4.97
CA GLY A 83 42.33 34.36 4.77
C GLY A 83 43.64 33.95 5.45
N CYS A 84 43.73 32.74 6.01
CA CYS A 84 45.01 32.05 6.12
C CYS A 84 44.86 30.52 6.20
N GLN A 85 45.64 29.80 5.40
CA GLN A 85 45.84 28.35 5.50
C GLN A 85 47.10 28.06 6.33
N SER A 86 47.20 26.87 6.94
CA SER A 86 48.15 25.82 6.51
C SER A 86 48.67 24.89 7.63
N ASN A 87 48.95 23.65 7.21
CA ASN A 87 49.92 22.67 7.72
C ASN A 87 49.72 22.02 9.11
N LEU A 88 49.67 20.69 9.26
CA LEU A 88 50.62 19.58 8.94
C LEU A 88 51.78 19.42 9.93
N LEU A 89 51.75 18.33 10.72
CA LEU A 89 52.84 17.33 10.86
C LEU A 89 52.44 16.19 11.85
N GLN A 90 52.64 14.94 11.40
CA GLN A 90 53.33 13.79 12.05
C GLN A 90 53.41 13.65 13.59
N SER A 91 53.57 12.47 14.20
CA SER A 91 53.36 11.04 13.84
C SER A 91 53.77 10.20 15.07
N LEU A 92 53.25 8.97 15.25
CA LEU A 92 53.97 7.86 15.94
C LEU A 92 53.19 6.52 15.86
N ASP A 93 53.92 5.45 15.57
CA ASP A 93 53.43 4.08 15.37
C ASP A 93 53.20 3.27 16.66
N CYS A 94 52.34 2.24 16.60
CA CYS A 94 52.69 0.87 17.05
C CYS A 94 51.68 -0.23 16.61
N ARG A 95 52.03 -0.91 15.50
CA ARG A 95 51.91 -2.36 15.19
C ARG A 95 50.67 -3.19 15.59
N ASN A 96 49.96 -3.62 14.53
CA ASN A 96 49.58 -5.00 14.17
C ASN A 96 48.84 -5.93 15.16
N ALA A 97 47.56 -6.16 14.85
CA ALA A 97 46.92 -7.48 14.92
C ALA A 97 46.00 -7.64 13.70
N GLU A 98 45.96 -8.83 13.08
CA GLU A 98 45.40 -9.05 11.74
C GLU A 98 43.86 -9.10 11.71
N LYS A 99 43.27 -8.54 10.64
CA LYS A 99 41.85 -8.69 10.28
C LYS A 99 41.71 -9.48 8.98
N PRO A 100 40.74 -10.40 8.84
CA PRO A 100 40.24 -10.81 7.53
C PRO A 100 39.36 -9.67 6.92
N PRO A 101 39.25 -9.59 5.59
CA PRO A 101 38.62 -8.45 4.93
C PRO A 101 37.08 -8.48 5.03
N ILE A 102 36.50 -7.32 5.31
CA ILE A 102 35.07 -7.04 5.18
C ILE A 102 34.87 -6.38 3.82
N SER A 103 34.10 -7.01 2.94
CA SER A 103 33.57 -6.37 1.72
C SER A 103 32.27 -5.63 2.07
N ASP A 104 32.38 -4.34 2.41
CA ASP A 104 31.26 -3.42 2.64
C ASP A 104 30.64 -2.95 1.30
N SER A 105 29.90 -3.83 0.62
CA SER A 105 28.89 -3.50 -0.42
C SER A 105 28.17 -4.78 -0.86
N ASP A 106 26.83 -4.85 -0.71
CA ASP A 106 25.88 -5.70 -1.51
C ASP A 106 24.50 -5.91 -0.82
N SER A 107 24.26 -5.44 0.41
CA SER A 107 22.98 -5.66 1.11
C SER A 107 21.94 -4.53 1.02
N ASP A 108 22.28 -3.37 0.45
CA ASP A 108 21.36 -2.22 0.38
C ASP A 108 20.56 -2.14 -0.95
N GLU A 109 20.97 -2.84 -2.02
CA GLU A 109 20.28 -2.79 -3.33
C GLU A 109 18.85 -3.34 -3.30
N GLU A 110 18.56 -4.42 -2.55
CA GLU A 110 17.21 -5.01 -2.47
C GLU A 110 16.15 -4.07 -1.87
N THR A 111 16.54 -2.89 -1.37
CA THR A 111 15.63 -1.92 -0.74
C THR A 111 15.67 -0.53 -1.36
N GLN A 112 16.40 -0.33 -2.47
CA GLN A 112 16.17 0.84 -3.31
C GLN A 112 14.85 0.65 -4.08
N PRO A 113 13.82 1.50 -3.88
CA PRO A 113 12.70 1.53 -4.80
C PRO A 113 13.21 2.06 -6.13
N LEU A 114 13.20 1.22 -7.18
CA LEU A 114 13.51 1.64 -8.54
C LEU A 114 12.55 2.75 -8.94
N THR A 115 13.05 3.99 -8.98
CA THR A 115 12.28 5.11 -9.51
C THR A 115 12.23 5.01 -11.04
N PRO A 116 11.24 5.64 -11.72
CA PRO A 116 11.21 5.71 -13.18
C PRO A 116 12.31 6.63 -13.79
N GLY A 117 13.55 6.55 -13.30
CA GLY A 117 14.71 7.32 -13.76
C GLY A 117 15.43 6.69 -14.94
N ASP A 118 15.69 5.38 -14.86
CA ASP A 118 16.86 4.79 -15.54
C ASP A 118 16.50 3.96 -16.78
N LEU A 119 15.47 4.39 -17.53
CA LEU A 119 15.06 3.78 -18.80
C LEU A 119 15.23 4.70 -20.03
N TYR A 120 15.88 5.85 -19.84
CA TYR A 120 16.21 6.79 -20.93
C TYR A 120 17.62 7.38 -20.78
N GLU A 121 18.65 6.52 -20.74
CA GLU A 121 20.00 6.94 -21.10
C GLU A 121 20.26 6.65 -22.58
N GLU A 122 20.63 7.71 -23.33
CA GLU A 122 21.08 7.57 -24.71
C GLU A 122 22.49 6.93 -24.75
N ASN A 123 22.71 5.98 -25.66
CA ASN A 123 24.00 5.31 -25.80
C ASN A 123 25.11 6.32 -26.22
N PRO A 124 26.22 6.43 -25.48
CA PRO A 124 27.35 7.24 -25.91
C PRO A 124 28.13 6.53 -27.03
N VAL A 125 28.10 7.10 -28.23
CA VAL A 125 28.96 6.67 -29.35
C VAL A 125 30.37 7.23 -29.13
N SER A 126 31.36 6.33 -29.13
CA SER A 126 32.79 6.68 -28.95
C SER A 126 33.41 7.24 -30.25
N PRO A 127 34.50 8.03 -30.17
CA PRO A 127 34.81 9.05 -31.17
C PRO A 127 35.74 8.61 -32.31
N ALA A 128 35.67 9.34 -33.42
CA ALA A 128 36.69 9.33 -34.48
C ALA A 128 36.97 10.75 -35.01
N SER A 129 38.15 11.27 -34.64
CA SER A 129 39.05 12.17 -35.40
C SER A 129 38.50 13.19 -36.42
N ASN A 130 38.90 14.45 -36.22
CA ASN A 130 39.55 15.37 -37.18
C ASN A 130 38.91 15.60 -38.58
N ASP A 131 38.81 16.82 -39.14
CA ASP A 131 39.65 18.01 -38.95
C ASP A 131 38.96 19.32 -39.39
N ALA A 132 39.53 20.44 -38.91
CA ALA A 132 39.65 21.75 -39.58
C ALA A 132 38.43 22.67 -39.96
N VAL A 133 38.39 23.81 -39.27
CA VAL A 133 38.29 25.20 -39.80
C VAL A 133 36.97 25.71 -40.43
N GLY A 134 36.45 26.82 -39.88
CA GLY A 134 35.78 27.85 -40.71
C GLY A 134 34.69 28.73 -40.08
N SER A 135 35.09 29.83 -39.41
CA SER A 135 34.46 31.18 -39.46
C SER A 135 32.93 31.36 -39.66
N GLY A 136 32.29 32.19 -38.80
CA GLY A 136 31.25 33.12 -39.29
C GLY A 136 30.13 33.51 -38.31
N LEU A 137 30.01 34.81 -38.05
CA LEU A 137 29.04 35.50 -37.21
C LEU A 137 27.56 35.40 -37.69
N MET A 138 26.63 35.77 -36.77
CA MET A 138 25.40 36.57 -37.02
C MET A 138 24.24 35.91 -37.81
N ASP A 139 22.96 36.28 -37.64
CA ASP A 139 22.27 37.08 -36.60
C ASP A 139 20.75 36.77 -36.60
N THR A 140 19.99 37.31 -35.63
CA THR A 140 18.56 37.67 -35.67
C THR A 140 17.47 36.64 -36.04
N ARG A 141 16.49 36.50 -35.13
CA ARG A 141 15.08 36.22 -35.46
C ARG A 141 14.43 37.43 -36.18
N PRO A 142 13.27 37.23 -36.82
CA PRO A 142 12.14 38.12 -36.50
C PRO A 142 10.86 37.39 -36.07
N HIS A 143 10.01 38.13 -35.34
CA HIS A 143 8.68 37.72 -34.88
C HIS A 143 7.59 37.85 -35.97
N ASN A 144 6.57 36.97 -35.91
CA ASN A 144 5.14 37.30 -35.88
C ASN A 144 4.34 35.99 -35.74
N SER A 145 3.63 35.71 -34.64
CA SER A 145 2.40 36.34 -34.13
C SER A 145 1.12 35.85 -34.83
N SER A 146 0.37 34.99 -34.14
CA SER A 146 -1.09 34.81 -34.26
C SER A 146 -1.57 33.97 -33.07
N GLU A 147 -2.46 34.53 -32.26
CA GLU A 147 -3.17 33.77 -31.23
C GLU A 147 -4.38 33.06 -31.85
N SER A 148 -4.68 31.85 -31.38
CA SER A 148 -6.05 31.34 -31.34
C SER A 148 -6.25 30.60 -30.02
N SER A 149 -7.36 30.91 -29.35
CA SER A 149 -7.66 30.46 -28.00
C SER A 149 -8.80 29.46 -28.00
N GLU A 150 -8.55 28.25 -27.51
CA GLU A 150 -9.61 27.34 -27.04
C GLU A 150 -9.30 26.89 -25.62
N GLY A 151 -10.29 27.03 -24.74
CA GLY A 151 -10.16 26.76 -23.31
C GLY A 151 -10.28 25.26 -23.03
N SER A 152 -9.15 24.61 -22.70
CA SER A 152 -9.17 23.24 -22.19
C SER A 152 -9.73 23.20 -20.77
N VAL A 153 -10.85 22.47 -20.60
CA VAL A 153 -11.38 22.09 -19.29
C VAL A 153 -10.35 21.17 -18.61
N LYS A 154 -9.87 21.54 -17.42
CA LYS A 154 -8.94 20.70 -16.65
C LYS A 154 -9.62 19.40 -16.20
N GLN A 155 -9.49 18.38 -17.04
CA GLN A 155 -9.90 17.01 -16.75
C GLN A 155 -9.04 16.49 -15.58
N LYS A 156 -9.69 15.97 -14.53
CA LYS A 156 -8.98 15.34 -13.40
C LYS A 156 -8.30 14.07 -13.92
N THR A 157 -6.96 14.04 -13.95
CA THR A 157 -6.22 12.83 -14.30
C THR A 157 -6.37 11.76 -13.22
N ARG A 158 -6.87 10.60 -13.63
CA ARG A 158 -7.11 9.43 -12.78
C ARG A 158 -5.89 8.50 -12.81
N ILE A 159 -5.81 7.57 -11.87
CA ILE A 159 -4.77 6.52 -11.85
C ILE A 159 -4.76 5.68 -13.15
N THR A 160 -5.92 5.55 -13.80
CA THR A 160 -6.12 4.90 -15.11
C THR A 160 -5.31 5.53 -16.24
N ASP A 161 -4.97 6.82 -16.14
CA ASP A 161 -4.36 7.55 -17.25
C ASP A 161 -2.84 7.30 -17.32
N PHE A 162 -2.29 6.50 -16.40
CA PHE A 162 -0.86 6.23 -16.25
C PHE A 162 -0.43 4.82 -16.70
N PHE A 163 -1.36 3.90 -16.99
CA PHE A 163 -1.04 2.58 -17.55
C PHE A 163 -1.49 2.39 -19.00
N SER A 164 -2.20 3.36 -19.59
CA SER A 164 -2.52 3.39 -21.02
C SER A 164 -1.26 3.58 -21.87
N VAL A 165 -0.82 2.52 -22.56
CA VAL A 165 0.35 2.55 -23.46
C VAL A 165 -0.02 3.10 -24.82
N THR A 166 0.48 4.29 -25.17
CA THR A 166 0.42 4.80 -26.54
C THR A 166 1.35 3.98 -27.44
N PRO A 167 0.90 3.49 -28.61
CA PRO A 167 1.77 2.76 -29.53
C PRO A 167 2.86 3.66 -30.12
N SER A 168 4.12 3.23 -30.05
CA SER A 168 5.22 3.90 -30.77
C SER A 168 5.04 3.78 -32.28
N PRO A 169 5.21 4.86 -33.07
CA PRO A 169 5.02 4.80 -34.52
C PRO A 169 6.13 4.01 -35.21
N GLY A 170 5.75 2.95 -35.92
CA GLY A 170 6.67 2.14 -36.73
C GLY A 170 7.21 2.89 -37.95
N LEU A 171 8.47 2.63 -38.30
CA LEU A 171 9.14 3.22 -39.47
C LEU A 171 8.47 2.80 -40.80
N PRO A 172 8.42 3.69 -41.82
CA PRO A 172 7.63 3.46 -43.02
C PRO A 172 8.30 2.49 -44.00
N VAL A 173 7.65 1.35 -44.25
CA VAL A 173 8.02 0.42 -45.33
C VAL A 173 7.53 0.99 -46.67
N ARG A 174 8.47 1.26 -47.60
CA ARG A 174 8.12 1.60 -48.99
C ARG A 174 7.34 0.46 -49.66
N ARG A 175 6.13 0.75 -50.17
CA ARG A 175 5.45 -0.07 -51.19
C ARG A 175 5.17 0.78 -52.43
N GLY A 176 5.39 0.18 -53.60
CA GLY A 176 5.12 0.81 -54.90
C GLY A 176 3.64 0.78 -55.29
N ARG A 177 3.27 1.60 -56.29
CA ARG A 177 1.96 1.56 -56.97
C ARG A 177 1.72 0.21 -57.65
N PRO A 178 0.45 -0.21 -57.82
CA PRO A 178 -0.24 0.08 -59.09
C PRO A 178 -1.72 0.52 -58.98
N ASP A 179 -2.27 0.83 -60.16
CA ASP A 179 -3.48 1.55 -60.56
C ASP A 179 -4.90 1.19 -60.06
N LYS A 180 -5.74 2.24 -60.06
CA LYS A 180 -7.15 2.38 -60.53
C LYS A 180 -8.24 1.32 -60.18
N PHE A 181 -9.16 1.77 -59.31
CA PHE A 181 -10.65 1.78 -59.39
C PHE A 181 -11.37 1.07 -60.57
N PRO A 182 -12.59 0.49 -60.36
CA PRO A 182 -13.72 1.22 -59.76
C PRO A 182 -14.60 0.50 -58.72
N GLU A 183 -15.53 1.29 -58.18
CA GLU A 183 -16.45 1.04 -57.07
C GLU A 183 -17.42 -0.14 -57.27
N LYS A 184 -17.77 -0.78 -56.15
CA LYS A 184 -19.15 -1.21 -55.90
C LYS A 184 -19.55 -0.78 -54.49
N GLN A 185 -20.76 -0.24 -54.41
CA GLN A 185 -21.45 0.01 -53.15
C GLN A 185 -21.88 -1.34 -52.56
N ASP A 186 -21.65 -1.54 -51.27
CA ASP A 186 -22.60 -2.23 -50.41
C ASP A 186 -22.67 -1.47 -49.09
N ALA A 187 -23.88 -1.30 -48.58
CA ALA A 187 -24.16 -0.48 -47.43
C ALA A 187 -24.18 -1.35 -46.17
N ASP A 188 -23.12 -1.28 -45.38
CA ASP A 188 -23.19 -1.66 -43.97
C ASP A 188 -23.00 -0.44 -43.09
N LYS A 189 -23.88 -0.33 -42.09
CA LYS A 189 -23.78 0.69 -41.06
C LYS A 189 -22.54 0.38 -40.22
N GLU A 190 -21.55 1.25 -40.27
CA GLU A 190 -20.63 1.43 -39.15
C GLU A 190 -21.45 1.87 -37.94
N THR A 191 -21.98 0.88 -37.23
CA THR A 191 -22.50 1.05 -35.88
C THR A 191 -21.25 1.28 -35.04
N THR A 192 -20.95 2.54 -34.76
CA THR A 192 -19.85 2.91 -33.86
C THR A 192 -19.99 2.10 -32.58
N SER A 193 -19.06 1.17 -32.35
CA SER A 193 -19.08 0.33 -31.15
C SER A 193 -19.04 1.27 -29.95
N ALA A 194 -20.09 1.24 -29.12
CA ALA A 194 -20.13 2.03 -27.91
C ALA A 194 -18.88 1.71 -27.09
N ASP A 195 -18.27 2.74 -26.49
CA ASP A 195 -16.99 2.65 -25.80
C ASP A 195 -17.12 1.76 -24.54
N VAL A 196 -16.85 0.46 -24.70
CA VAL A 196 -17.13 -0.55 -23.67
C VAL A 196 -16.08 -0.44 -22.57
N LYS A 197 -16.51 0.02 -21.39
CA LYS A 197 -15.64 0.27 -20.22
C LYS A 197 -15.38 -0.97 -19.35
N TRP A 198 -16.21 -2.00 -19.47
CA TRP A 198 -16.11 -3.24 -18.70
C TRP A 198 -16.75 -4.42 -19.42
N LEU A 199 -16.31 -5.63 -19.09
CA LEU A 199 -16.74 -6.90 -19.68
C LEU A 199 -16.95 -7.98 -18.62
N GLY A 200 -17.68 -9.04 -18.98
CA GLY A 200 -17.94 -10.20 -18.11
C GLY A 200 -19.14 -10.01 -17.18
N THR A 201 -19.04 -10.51 -15.95
CA THR A 201 -20.10 -10.45 -14.95
C THR A 201 -20.30 -9.01 -14.45
N PRO A 202 -21.53 -8.51 -14.24
CA PRO A 202 -21.76 -7.21 -13.64
C PRO A 202 -21.16 -7.10 -12.23
N ILE A 203 -20.44 -6.01 -11.93
CA ILE A 203 -19.72 -5.85 -10.64
C ILE A 203 -20.63 -5.79 -9.40
N GLY A 204 -21.95 -5.62 -9.61
CA GLY A 204 -22.98 -5.66 -8.56
C GLY A 204 -23.47 -7.08 -8.23
N GLU A 205 -23.18 -8.07 -9.07
CA GLU A 205 -23.50 -9.49 -8.80
C GLU A 205 -22.38 -10.19 -8.02
N LEU A 206 -21.18 -9.59 -7.98
CA LEU A 206 -20.05 -10.08 -7.22
C LEU A 206 -20.25 -9.91 -5.71
N LYS A 207 -19.98 -10.97 -4.95
CA LYS A 207 -20.12 -11.00 -3.48
C LYS A 207 -19.24 -9.96 -2.80
N ARG A 208 -19.78 -9.29 -1.77
CA ARG A 208 -19.12 -8.27 -0.95
C ARG A 208 -19.42 -8.48 0.53
N MET A 209 -18.52 -7.99 1.37
CA MET A 209 -18.71 -7.84 2.81
C MET A 209 -19.40 -6.49 3.12
N PRO A 210 -20.35 -6.44 4.05
CA PRO A 210 -20.76 -7.51 4.97
C PRO A 210 -21.78 -8.51 4.41
N GLU A 211 -22.31 -8.32 3.21
CA GLU A 211 -23.50 -9.02 2.71
C GLU A 211 -23.34 -10.54 2.59
N CYS A 212 -22.17 -11.02 2.15
CA CYS A 212 -21.84 -12.46 2.15
C CYS A 212 -21.24 -12.95 3.47
N GLY A 213 -20.92 -12.06 4.42
CA GLY A 213 -20.22 -12.43 5.64
C GLY A 213 -21.09 -13.25 6.59
N ARG A 214 -20.62 -14.42 7.04
CA ARG A 214 -21.24 -15.11 8.17
C ARG A 214 -21.07 -14.30 9.47
N PRO A 215 -22.00 -14.43 10.45
CA PRO A 215 -21.83 -13.84 11.77
C PRO A 215 -20.50 -14.27 12.41
N LEU A 216 -19.73 -13.30 12.92
CA LEU A 216 -18.40 -13.61 13.48
C LEU A 216 -18.54 -14.35 14.81
N PRO A 217 -17.64 -15.31 15.12
CA PRO A 217 -17.57 -15.86 16.46
C PRO A 217 -17.23 -14.74 17.46
N PRO A 218 -17.58 -14.88 18.75
CA PRO A 218 -17.14 -13.92 19.77
C PRO A 218 -15.62 -13.78 19.73
N LEU A 219 -15.11 -12.54 19.78
CA LEU A 219 -13.67 -12.26 19.77
C LEU A 219 -13.00 -12.94 20.97
N LYS A 220 -12.38 -14.09 20.71
CA LYS A 220 -11.63 -14.93 21.64
C LYS A 220 -10.15 -14.95 21.23
N ASP A 221 -9.31 -15.35 22.16
CA ASP A 221 -7.86 -15.49 22.03
C ASP A 221 -7.04 -14.19 21.82
N VAL A 222 -6.33 -13.82 22.88
CA VAL A 222 -5.17 -12.93 22.91
C VAL A 222 -5.32 -11.51 22.28
N PRO A 223 -6.49 -10.82 22.25
CA PRO A 223 -6.54 -9.42 21.82
C PRO A 223 -5.70 -8.50 22.74
N VAL A 224 -5.24 -7.35 22.22
CA VAL A 224 -4.55 -6.27 22.99
C VAL A 224 -5.55 -5.41 23.80
N ILE A 225 -6.81 -5.85 23.86
CA ILE A 225 -7.99 -5.06 24.21
C ILE A 225 -9.12 -5.92 24.78
N THR A 226 -10.11 -5.28 25.40
CA THR A 226 -11.42 -5.84 25.72
C THR A 226 -12.50 -4.85 25.26
N LEU A 227 -13.66 -5.36 24.82
CA LEU A 227 -14.78 -4.51 24.41
C LEU A 227 -15.69 -4.20 25.61
N SER A 228 -15.82 -2.93 25.97
CA SER A 228 -16.77 -2.45 26.98
C SER A 228 -17.82 -1.56 26.32
N GLY A 229 -19.07 -2.03 26.21
CA GLY A 229 -20.17 -1.26 25.62
C GLY A 229 -19.91 -0.77 24.18
N LYS A 230 -19.21 -1.56 23.35
CA LYS A 230 -18.69 -1.22 22.02
C LYS A 230 -17.55 -0.19 21.96
N ARG A 231 -16.89 0.12 23.07
CA ARG A 231 -15.59 0.82 23.07
C ARG A 231 -14.45 -0.16 23.37
N PRO A 232 -13.35 -0.16 22.59
CA PRO A 232 -12.13 -0.86 22.95
C PRO A 232 -11.51 -0.22 24.18
N VAL A 233 -11.11 -1.05 25.14
CA VAL A 233 -10.33 -0.68 26.33
C VAL A 233 -9.05 -1.51 26.30
N PRO A 234 -7.85 -0.93 26.56
CA PRO A 234 -6.60 -1.69 26.64
C PRO A 234 -6.69 -2.89 27.60
N TYR A 235 -6.15 -4.04 27.19
CA TYR A 235 -6.11 -5.24 28.01
C TYR A 235 -4.74 -5.92 27.93
N PRO A 236 -4.06 -6.19 29.08
CA PRO A 236 -4.51 -5.96 30.47
C PRO A 236 -4.63 -4.47 30.83
N ALA A 237 -5.26 -4.13 31.95
CA ALA A 237 -5.44 -2.72 32.35
C ALA A 237 -4.14 -2.02 32.82
N ILE A 238 -3.07 -2.79 33.08
CA ILE A 238 -1.76 -2.31 33.53
C ILE A 238 -0.73 -2.71 32.48
N PHE A 239 0.17 -1.79 32.13
CA PHE A 239 1.29 -2.05 31.21
C PHE A 239 2.12 -3.26 31.65
N LYS A 240 2.30 -4.22 30.74
CA LYS A 240 3.25 -5.33 30.88
C LYS A 240 4.38 -5.14 29.88
N ASP A 241 5.57 -4.87 30.40
CA ASP A 241 6.80 -4.70 29.61
C ASP A 241 7.39 -6.06 29.21
N THR A 242 7.98 -6.13 28.02
CA THR A 242 8.73 -7.28 27.49
C THR A 242 9.85 -6.77 26.60
N TRP A 243 11.06 -7.29 26.77
CA TRP A 243 12.23 -6.93 25.98
C TRP A 243 12.98 -8.18 25.54
N ASP A 244 12.38 -8.92 24.63
CA ASP A 244 12.88 -10.17 24.05
C ASP A 244 12.96 -10.08 22.52
N ASP A 245 13.23 -11.19 21.84
CA ASP A 245 13.32 -11.26 20.37
C ASP A 245 11.98 -11.64 19.69
N VAL A 246 10.91 -11.89 20.46
CA VAL A 246 9.60 -12.37 19.96
C VAL A 246 8.48 -11.33 20.08
N HIS A 247 8.71 -10.22 20.80
CA HIS A 247 7.80 -9.08 20.92
C HIS A 247 8.43 -7.78 20.38
N VAL A 248 7.58 -6.80 20.10
CA VAL A 248 7.99 -5.43 19.78
C VAL A 248 8.69 -4.80 20.98
N LYS A 249 9.93 -4.34 20.79
CA LYS A 249 10.67 -3.54 21.77
C LYS A 249 10.09 -2.12 21.84
N MET A 250 9.17 -1.93 22.78
CA MET A 250 8.42 -0.68 22.96
C MET A 250 9.33 0.48 23.40
N PRO A 251 9.08 1.73 22.91
CA PRO A 251 9.88 2.89 23.29
C PRO A 251 9.76 3.25 24.78
N CYS A 252 8.62 2.91 25.40
CA CYS A 252 8.33 3.07 26.82
C CYS A 252 8.86 1.95 27.73
N SER A 253 9.59 0.97 27.19
CA SER A 253 10.20 -0.11 27.97
C SER A 253 11.25 0.41 28.95
N SER A 254 11.28 -0.16 30.15
CA SER A 254 12.33 0.08 31.15
C SER A 254 13.73 -0.32 30.66
N SER A 255 13.82 -1.25 29.69
CA SER A 255 15.07 -1.68 29.06
C SER A 255 15.50 -0.81 27.87
N ASN A 256 14.71 0.21 27.51
CA ASN A 256 15.08 1.17 26.48
C ASN A 256 16.03 2.24 27.04
N LEU A 257 17.31 1.91 27.09
CA LEU A 257 18.35 2.74 27.72
C LEU A 257 19.12 3.62 26.70
N PHE A 258 19.72 4.71 27.18
CA PHE A 258 20.52 5.67 26.41
C PHE A 258 21.76 6.11 27.21
N PRO A 259 22.97 6.12 26.60
CA PRO A 259 24.18 6.58 27.28
C PRO A 259 24.21 8.11 27.33
N VAL A 260 24.40 8.67 28.53
CA VAL A 260 24.62 10.10 28.78
C VAL A 260 25.93 10.21 29.52
N GLU A 261 26.96 10.70 28.83
CA GLU A 261 28.34 10.73 29.36
C GLU A 261 28.78 9.32 29.79
N ASP A 262 29.08 9.12 31.08
CA ASP A 262 29.48 7.82 31.66
C ASP A 262 28.30 7.02 32.27
N GLU A 263 27.08 7.58 32.30
CA GLU A 263 25.90 6.92 32.89
C GLU A 263 24.90 6.42 31.84
N VAL A 264 24.11 5.41 32.22
CA VAL A 264 23.08 4.80 31.37
C VAL A 264 21.71 5.14 31.92
N THR A 265 20.96 5.98 31.21
CA THR A 265 19.66 6.51 31.64
C THR A 265 18.49 5.94 30.82
N SER A 266 17.26 6.11 31.32
CA SER A 266 16.05 5.74 30.57
C SER A 266 15.84 6.65 29.36
N ARG A 267 15.86 6.06 28.16
CA ARG A 267 15.55 6.78 26.92
C ARG A 267 14.11 7.27 26.91
N TRP A 268 13.19 6.58 27.59
CA TRP A 268 11.80 7.01 27.67
C TRP A 268 11.61 8.28 28.51
N GLU A 269 12.37 8.44 29.60
CA GLU A 269 12.39 9.71 30.34
C GLU A 269 12.94 10.85 29.49
N LEU A 270 14.02 10.60 28.75
CA LEU A 270 14.58 11.55 27.78
C LEU A 270 13.57 11.92 26.67
N ILE A 271 12.83 10.95 26.13
CA ILE A 271 11.77 11.18 25.13
C ILE A 271 10.65 12.04 25.74
N LYS A 272 10.15 11.70 26.93
CA LYS A 272 9.11 12.49 27.63
C LYS A 272 9.56 13.92 27.92
N GLU A 273 10.75 14.10 28.50
CA GLU A 273 11.30 15.43 28.81
C GLU A 273 11.50 16.27 27.55
N THR A 274 11.86 15.64 26.43
CA THR A 274 12.13 16.33 25.16
C THR A 274 10.85 16.65 24.39
N LEU A 275 9.88 15.73 24.32
CA LEU A 275 8.65 15.92 23.56
C LEU A 275 7.61 16.79 24.29
N ASN A 276 7.63 16.89 25.62
CA ASN A 276 6.76 17.82 26.36
C ASN A 276 7.21 19.30 26.26
N LYS A 277 8.24 19.61 25.47
CA LYS A 277 8.64 21.00 25.17
C LYS A 277 7.82 21.53 24.00
N GLU A 278 7.50 22.81 24.05
CA GLU A 278 6.78 23.50 22.98
C GLU A 278 7.65 23.52 21.71
N PHE A 279 7.04 23.22 20.56
CA PHE A 279 7.67 23.34 19.25
C PHE A 279 7.07 24.55 18.54
N THR A 280 7.88 25.57 18.30
CA THR A 280 7.45 26.78 17.57
C THR A 280 7.70 26.67 16.07
N ASN A 281 8.63 25.77 15.67
CA ASN A 281 9.08 25.63 14.29
C ASN A 281 9.68 24.24 14.01
N GLN A 282 9.97 23.97 12.73
CA GLN A 282 10.51 22.70 12.25
C GLN A 282 11.90 22.34 12.80
N SER A 283 12.71 23.33 13.16
CA SER A 283 14.04 23.11 13.73
C SER A 283 13.93 22.61 15.17
N ASP A 284 12.95 23.08 15.94
CA ASP A 284 12.68 22.57 17.29
C ASP A 284 12.32 21.08 17.24
N LEU A 285 11.41 20.71 16.33
CA LEU A 285 11.00 19.31 16.09
C LEU A 285 12.17 18.43 15.62
N LYS A 286 13.00 18.91 14.69
CA LYS A 286 14.24 18.23 14.26
C LYS A 286 15.17 18.00 15.46
N ASN A 287 15.45 19.04 16.23
CA ASN A 287 16.36 18.97 17.37
C ASN A 287 15.83 18.04 18.47
N ALA A 288 14.52 18.04 18.69
CA ALA A 288 13.85 17.11 19.61
C ALA A 288 14.04 15.65 19.17
N ILE A 289 13.73 15.31 17.91
CA ILE A 289 13.90 13.95 17.37
C ILE A 289 15.37 13.49 17.43
N LEU A 290 16.32 14.39 17.16
CA LEU A 290 17.74 14.09 17.20
C LEU A 290 18.30 13.94 18.61
N LYS A 291 17.73 14.57 19.65
CA LYS A 291 18.24 14.49 21.03
C LYS A 291 18.29 13.05 21.57
N TYR A 292 17.25 12.23 21.32
CA TYR A 292 17.23 10.80 21.67
C TYR A 292 17.68 9.85 20.53
N ASN A 293 18.09 10.41 19.39
CA ASN A 293 18.68 9.71 18.24
C ASN A 293 20.09 10.23 17.90
N ALA A 294 20.87 10.69 18.90
CA ALA A 294 22.11 11.43 18.69
C ALA A 294 23.15 10.74 17.77
N SER A 295 23.22 9.39 17.78
CA SER A 295 24.08 8.60 16.88
C SER A 295 23.79 8.82 15.38
N ASN A 296 22.58 9.31 15.05
CA ASN A 296 22.11 9.54 13.69
C ASN A 296 22.10 11.03 13.30
N ALA A 297 22.47 11.94 14.20
CA ALA A 297 22.36 13.39 13.98
C ALA A 297 23.17 13.92 12.77
N LYS A 298 24.24 13.22 12.38
CA LYS A 298 25.02 13.52 11.17
C LYS A 298 24.51 12.83 9.89
N ARG A 299 23.54 11.92 9.99
CA ARG A 299 23.05 11.06 8.89
C ARG A 299 21.62 11.37 8.49
N TRP A 300 20.77 11.80 9.42
CA TRP A 300 19.36 12.07 9.15
C TRP A 300 19.18 13.48 8.60
N ASP A 301 18.72 13.53 7.36
CA ASP A 301 18.26 14.75 6.71
C ASP A 301 16.79 15.05 7.05
N PHE A 302 16.47 16.34 7.14
CA PHE A 302 15.15 16.88 7.47
C PHE A 302 14.69 17.92 6.42
N THR A 303 15.32 17.96 5.24
CA THR A 303 15.04 18.92 4.17
C THR A 303 13.57 18.89 3.72
N ALA A 304 12.96 17.72 3.56
CA ALA A 304 11.56 17.61 3.13
C ALA A 304 10.60 18.14 4.21
N LEU A 305 10.89 17.86 5.49
CA LEU A 305 10.10 18.42 6.60
C LEU A 305 10.25 19.95 6.67
N HIS A 306 11.46 20.47 6.45
CA HIS A 306 11.70 21.91 6.41
C HIS A 306 10.96 22.59 5.24
N LEU A 307 11.03 22.02 4.04
CA LEU A 307 10.31 22.52 2.86
C LEU A 307 8.80 22.44 3.06
N TYR A 308 8.28 21.35 3.62
CA TYR A 308 6.86 21.21 3.96
C TYR A 308 6.38 22.36 4.86
N CYS A 309 7.05 22.56 6.01
CA CYS A 309 6.64 23.56 6.98
C CYS A 309 6.87 25.02 6.54
N THR A 310 7.81 25.30 5.61
CA THR A 310 8.20 26.68 5.27
C THR A 310 7.90 27.12 3.83
N LYS A 311 7.54 26.18 2.93
CA LYS A 311 7.28 26.45 1.50
C LYS A 311 5.97 25.86 0.98
N VAL A 312 5.33 24.95 1.72
CA VAL A 312 4.10 24.25 1.28
C VAL A 312 2.91 24.60 2.14
N LEU A 313 3.08 24.63 3.47
CA LEU A 313 2.02 25.05 4.37
C LEU A 313 1.80 26.56 4.27
N GLU A 314 0.53 26.94 4.09
CA GLU A 314 0.09 28.32 4.31
C GLU A 314 0.35 28.73 5.77
N PRO A 315 0.57 30.03 6.07
CA PRO A 315 0.97 30.48 7.41
C PRO A 315 0.05 29.98 8.53
N ASP A 316 -1.27 30.04 8.33
CA ASP A 316 -2.26 29.52 9.28
C ASP A 316 -2.19 28.01 9.49
N ALA A 317 -1.85 27.24 8.45
CA ALA A 317 -1.74 25.79 8.52
C ALA A 317 -0.45 25.37 9.23
N ALA A 318 0.64 26.15 9.08
CA ALA A 318 1.84 26.00 9.89
C ALA A 318 1.56 26.35 11.37
N GLU A 319 0.84 27.44 11.65
CA GLU A 319 0.42 27.79 13.02
C GLU A 319 -0.43 26.68 13.65
N HIS A 320 -1.40 26.12 12.92
CA HIS A 320 -2.20 24.98 13.38
C HIS A 320 -1.37 23.71 13.64
N LEU A 321 -0.40 23.42 12.76
CA LEU A 321 0.50 22.27 12.89
C LEU A 321 1.29 22.34 14.21
N PHE A 322 1.92 23.47 14.50
CA PHE A 322 2.77 23.64 15.68
C PHE A 322 1.96 23.92 16.96
N GLY A 323 0.87 24.70 16.87
CA GLY A 323 0.06 25.12 18.01
C GLY A 323 -1.01 24.12 18.47
N SER A 324 -1.42 23.16 17.63
CA SER A 324 -2.46 22.18 17.99
C SER A 324 -2.09 20.73 17.61
N LEU A 325 -1.81 20.46 16.32
CA LEU A 325 -1.71 19.09 15.84
C LEU A 325 -0.48 18.34 16.39
N LEU A 326 0.70 18.95 16.36
CA LEU A 326 1.91 18.36 16.93
C LEU A 326 1.81 18.14 18.45
N PRO A 327 1.31 19.10 19.27
CA PRO A 327 0.98 18.86 20.67
C PRO A 327 0.06 17.65 20.89
N ASP A 328 -1.02 17.51 20.12
CA ASP A 328 -1.93 16.36 20.24
C ASP A 328 -1.25 15.04 19.84
N MET A 329 -0.42 15.05 18.78
CA MET A 329 0.41 13.90 18.38
C MET A 329 1.41 13.51 19.47
N VAL A 330 2.03 14.48 20.15
CA VAL A 330 2.92 14.24 21.29
C VAL A 330 2.15 13.57 22.43
N GLN A 331 1.00 14.11 22.83
CA GLN A 331 0.19 13.53 23.90
C GLN A 331 -0.27 12.11 23.54
N LEU A 332 -0.62 11.87 22.27
CA LEU A 332 -0.95 10.54 21.77
C LEU A 332 0.25 9.58 21.83
N ALA A 333 1.46 10.01 21.46
CA ALA A 333 2.67 9.20 21.51
C ALA A 333 3.09 8.86 22.95
N LEU A 334 3.05 9.83 23.87
CA LEU A 334 3.49 9.64 25.26
C LEU A 334 2.56 8.72 26.08
N ARG A 335 1.33 8.48 25.61
CA ARG A 335 0.38 7.51 26.17
C ARG A 335 0.66 6.05 25.77
N ALA A 336 1.83 5.73 25.21
CA ALA A 336 2.20 4.39 24.76
C ALA A 336 1.99 3.29 25.81
N SER A 337 2.39 3.52 27.07
CA SER A 337 2.19 2.56 28.17
C SER A 337 0.74 2.50 28.67
N GLU A 338 -0.07 3.55 28.50
CA GLU A 338 -1.50 3.55 28.85
C GLU A 338 -2.34 2.80 27.81
N LEU A 339 -1.98 2.90 26.54
CA LEU A 339 -2.76 2.40 25.41
C LEU A 339 -2.30 1.01 24.96
N CYS A 340 -1.00 0.80 24.83
CA CYS A 340 -0.42 -0.47 24.38
C CYS A 340 0.06 -1.29 25.59
N THR A 341 -0.88 -1.63 26.48
CA THR A 341 -0.62 -2.27 27.78
C THR A 341 -0.14 -3.72 27.71
N LYS A 342 -0.20 -4.34 26.52
CA LYS A 342 0.18 -5.73 26.29
C LYS A 342 1.37 -5.79 25.33
N PRO A 343 2.33 -6.71 25.55
CA PRO A 343 3.32 -7.08 24.55
C PRO A 343 2.68 -7.36 23.19
N ILE A 344 3.17 -6.67 22.16
CA ILE A 344 2.76 -6.90 20.77
C ILE A 344 3.69 -7.98 20.22
N PRO A 345 3.21 -9.19 19.89
CA PRO A 345 4.05 -10.24 19.34
C PRO A 345 4.53 -9.86 17.94
N LEU A 346 5.69 -10.36 17.55
CA LEU A 346 6.18 -10.26 16.18
C LEU A 346 5.57 -11.38 15.33
N LEU A 347 4.96 -11.01 14.20
CA LEU A 347 4.47 -11.92 13.17
C LEU A 347 5.66 -12.47 12.37
N LYS A 348 6.45 -13.33 13.03
CA LYS A 348 7.65 -13.98 12.50
C LYS A 348 7.34 -14.91 11.33
N ARG A 349 8.32 -15.09 10.45
CA ARG A 349 8.29 -16.06 9.33
C ARG A 349 7.93 -17.46 9.81
N GLY A 350 7.21 -18.20 8.97
CA GLY A 350 6.81 -19.57 9.27
C GLY A 350 5.64 -19.73 10.24
N THR A 351 5.07 -18.64 10.78
CA THR A 351 3.92 -18.67 11.70
C THR A 351 2.63 -18.19 11.01
N THR A 352 1.49 -18.80 11.40
CA THR A 352 0.16 -18.24 11.17
C THR A 352 -0.35 -17.66 12.49
N HIS A 353 -0.52 -16.34 12.57
CA HIS A 353 -0.91 -15.67 13.81
C HIS A 353 -1.62 -14.33 13.52
N SER A 354 -2.50 -13.91 14.43
CA SER A 354 -3.31 -12.71 14.29
C SER A 354 -3.15 -11.78 15.49
N ILE A 355 -3.07 -10.48 15.22
CA ILE A 355 -3.06 -9.41 16.22
C ILE A 355 -4.28 -8.51 15.97
N THR A 356 -5.16 -8.38 16.96
CA THR A 356 -6.27 -7.42 16.93
C THR A 356 -6.06 -6.33 17.97
N MET A 357 -6.04 -5.08 17.51
CA MET A 357 -5.81 -3.87 18.30
C MET A 357 -6.79 -2.75 17.92
N SER A 358 -6.94 -1.74 18.76
CA SER A 358 -7.83 -0.59 18.47
C SER A 358 -7.18 0.43 17.54
N GLN A 359 -8.01 1.21 16.83
CA GLN A 359 -7.52 2.32 16.01
C GLN A 359 -6.77 3.38 16.86
N GLU A 360 -7.11 3.57 18.15
CA GLU A 360 -6.33 4.43 19.07
C GLU A 360 -4.96 3.84 19.47
N GLN A 361 -4.83 2.51 19.59
CA GLN A 361 -3.51 1.87 19.75
C GLN A 361 -2.66 2.04 18.49
N VAL A 362 -3.23 1.83 17.30
CA VAL A 362 -2.54 2.06 16.02
C VAL A 362 -2.04 3.49 15.89
N ALA A 363 -2.89 4.49 16.16
CA ALA A 363 -2.52 5.89 16.08
C ALA A 363 -1.43 6.28 17.09
N CYS A 364 -1.45 5.71 18.30
CA CYS A 364 -0.37 5.86 19.29
C CYS A 364 0.97 5.32 18.78
N LEU A 365 0.98 4.14 18.16
CA LEU A 365 2.17 3.55 17.57
C LEU A 365 2.69 4.35 16.37
N LEU A 366 1.79 4.88 15.53
CA LEU A 366 2.16 5.73 14.38
C LEU A 366 2.67 7.11 14.80
N ALA A 367 2.15 7.70 15.87
CA ALA A 367 2.72 8.92 16.45
C ALA A 367 4.15 8.66 16.99
N ASN A 368 4.37 7.52 17.67
CA ASN A 368 5.71 7.09 18.09
C ASN A 368 6.66 6.84 16.90
N ALA A 369 6.14 6.37 15.75
CA ALA A 369 6.88 6.19 14.50
C ALA A 369 7.25 7.54 13.84
N PHE A 370 6.33 8.50 13.83
CA PHE A 370 6.56 9.87 13.36
C PHE A 370 7.71 10.54 14.13
N PHE A 371 7.64 10.51 15.47
CA PHE A 371 8.72 11.02 16.32
C PHE A 371 9.97 10.10 16.36
N CYS A 372 10.02 9.03 15.57
CA CYS A 372 11.19 8.15 15.42
C CYS A 372 11.70 7.58 16.76
N THR A 373 10.79 7.13 17.62
CA THR A 373 11.10 6.68 18.99
C THR A 373 11.45 5.20 19.10
N PHE A 374 11.05 4.35 18.14
CA PHE A 374 11.22 2.90 18.26
C PHE A 374 12.71 2.51 18.30
N PRO A 375 13.19 1.89 19.39
CA PRO A 375 14.60 1.52 19.54
C PRO A 375 14.96 0.35 18.62
N ARG A 376 16.25 0.24 18.26
CA ARG A 376 16.79 -0.83 17.36
C ARG A 376 16.22 -0.84 15.93
N ARG A 377 15.34 0.10 15.55
CA ARG A 377 14.71 0.18 14.21
C ARG A 377 15.35 1.19 13.23
N ASN A 378 16.52 1.74 13.59
CA ASN A 378 17.22 2.77 12.81
C ASN A 378 18.36 2.23 11.93
N SER A 379 18.58 0.91 11.90
CA SER A 379 19.56 0.27 11.02
C SER A 379 19.24 -1.20 10.80
N ARG A 380 19.27 -1.65 9.54
CA ARG A 380 19.10 -3.06 9.13
C ARG A 380 20.34 -3.92 9.33
N ARG A 381 21.44 -3.40 9.92
CA ARG A 381 22.65 -4.18 10.23
C ARG A 381 22.55 -4.96 11.57
N THR A 382 21.36 -5.09 12.14
CA THR A 382 21.15 -5.59 13.53
C THR A 382 19.89 -6.46 13.64
N GLU A 383 19.40 -6.68 14.86
CA GLU A 383 18.26 -7.54 15.24
C GLU A 383 17.05 -7.52 14.29
N TYR A 384 16.67 -6.35 13.76
CA TYR A 384 15.48 -6.17 12.91
C TYR A 384 15.81 -6.07 11.40
N TRP A 385 16.90 -6.68 10.92
CA TRP A 385 17.31 -6.66 9.51
C TRP A 385 16.24 -7.17 8.53
N ASN A 386 15.45 -8.15 8.98
CA ASN A 386 14.36 -8.82 8.27
C ASN A 386 12.98 -8.16 8.49
N TYR A 387 12.92 -6.95 9.06
CA TYR A 387 11.68 -6.18 9.22
C TYR A 387 11.73 -4.89 8.39
N PRO A 388 10.57 -4.35 7.95
CA PRO A 388 10.53 -3.06 7.28
C PRO A 388 10.92 -1.89 8.21
N ASP A 389 11.18 -0.72 7.63
CA ASP A 389 11.48 0.50 8.40
C ASP A 389 10.17 1.05 9.00
N ILE A 390 10.11 1.24 10.32
CA ILE A 390 8.93 1.83 10.99
C ILE A 390 9.09 3.32 11.31
N ASN A 391 10.28 3.78 11.74
CA ASN A 391 10.51 5.18 12.07
C ASN A 391 10.53 6.07 10.81
N PHE A 392 9.93 7.26 10.89
CA PHE A 392 9.62 8.11 9.72
C PHE A 392 10.78 9.02 9.26
N PHE A 393 12.01 8.86 9.76
CA PHE A 393 13.13 9.74 9.42
C PHE A 393 13.39 9.85 7.89
N ARG A 394 13.16 8.75 7.14
CA ARG A 394 13.22 8.71 5.68
C ARG A 394 12.08 9.45 4.96
N LEU A 395 11.01 9.88 5.63
CA LEU A 395 10.02 10.81 5.07
C LEU A 395 10.48 12.27 5.13
N PHE A 396 11.42 12.59 6.02
CA PHE A 396 11.89 13.95 6.23
C PHE A 396 13.08 14.32 5.34
N GLU A 397 13.69 13.35 4.66
CA GLU A 397 14.88 13.53 3.79
C GLU A 397 14.55 13.99 2.36
N GLY A 398 15.49 14.72 1.76
CA GLY A 398 15.49 15.14 0.36
C GLY A 398 14.58 16.33 0.04
N SER A 399 14.52 16.69 -1.24
CA SER A 399 13.72 17.80 -1.78
C SER A 399 12.60 17.35 -2.72
N SER A 400 12.32 16.04 -2.77
CA SER A 400 11.28 15.45 -3.62
C SER A 400 9.89 15.96 -3.24
N SER A 401 9.14 16.49 -4.22
CA SER A 401 7.75 16.92 -4.05
C SER A 401 6.81 15.78 -3.62
N GLN A 402 7.15 14.53 -3.92
CA GLN A 402 6.40 13.37 -3.47
C GLN A 402 6.43 13.24 -1.93
N LYS A 403 7.53 13.62 -1.27
CA LYS A 403 7.61 13.63 0.21
C LYS A 403 6.58 14.60 0.81
N THR A 404 6.41 15.76 0.19
CA THR A 404 5.41 16.77 0.57
C THR A 404 3.99 16.21 0.52
N GLU A 405 3.61 15.53 -0.56
CA GLU A 405 2.27 14.95 -0.71
C GLU A 405 2.03 13.79 0.26
N LYS A 406 3.06 12.98 0.56
CA LYS A 406 3.03 12.01 1.65
C LYS A 406 2.77 12.67 3.01
N LEU A 407 3.48 13.76 3.32
CA LEU A 407 3.31 14.49 4.58
C LEU A 407 1.89 15.07 4.70
N LYS A 408 1.34 15.70 3.66
CA LYS A 408 -0.09 16.14 3.65
C LYS A 408 -1.04 14.99 4.00
N THR A 409 -0.87 13.84 3.34
CA THR A 409 -1.74 12.67 3.54
C THR A 409 -1.67 12.11 4.96
N LEU A 410 -0.47 12.06 5.55
CA LEU A 410 -0.26 11.60 6.92
C LEU A 410 -0.75 12.61 7.97
N MET A 411 -0.61 13.92 7.73
CA MET A 411 -1.15 14.95 8.63
C MET A 411 -2.67 14.92 8.64
N CYS A 412 -3.32 14.74 7.48
CA CYS A 412 -4.77 14.54 7.37
C CYS A 412 -5.28 13.37 8.24
N TYR A 413 -4.50 12.28 8.34
CA TYR A 413 -4.82 11.16 9.24
C TYR A 413 -4.72 11.54 10.73
N PHE A 414 -3.64 12.19 11.15
CA PHE A 414 -3.50 12.61 12.54
C PHE A 414 -4.55 13.64 12.93
N GLU A 415 -4.86 14.60 12.06
CA GLU A 415 -5.91 15.62 12.25
C GLU A 415 -7.31 14.97 12.37
N GLY A 416 -7.68 14.10 11.41
CA GLY A 416 -8.95 13.38 11.48
C GLY A 416 -9.08 12.46 12.71
N PHE A 417 -7.96 11.91 13.20
CA PHE A 417 -7.91 11.13 14.44
C PHE A 417 -8.10 11.99 15.70
N THR A 418 -7.45 13.15 15.78
CA THR A 418 -7.54 14.03 16.97
C THR A 418 -8.88 14.73 17.06
N GLU A 419 -9.46 15.17 15.94
CA GLU A 419 -10.83 15.72 15.88
C GLU A 419 -11.89 14.70 16.33
N LYS A 420 -11.79 13.45 15.84
CA LYS A 420 -12.79 12.41 16.09
C LYS A 420 -12.16 11.03 16.27
N LYS A 421 -11.72 10.75 17.51
CA LYS A 421 -11.16 9.46 17.90
C LYS A 421 -11.98 8.26 17.40
N PRO A 422 -11.47 7.45 16.46
CA PRO A 422 -12.12 6.24 15.99
C PRO A 422 -12.19 5.19 17.11
N ASN A 423 -13.33 4.52 17.22
CA ASN A 423 -13.61 3.51 18.26
C ASN A 423 -13.59 2.07 17.72
N GLY A 424 -13.06 1.86 16.51
CA GLY A 424 -13.01 0.54 15.88
C GLY A 424 -11.73 -0.23 16.12
N LEU A 425 -11.69 -1.42 15.51
CA LEU A 425 -10.57 -2.36 15.59
C LEU A 425 -9.91 -2.56 14.21
N VAL A 426 -8.65 -2.98 14.23
CA VAL A 426 -7.93 -3.52 13.08
C VAL A 426 -7.32 -4.86 13.46
N THR A 427 -7.44 -5.85 12.58
CA THR A 427 -6.81 -7.17 12.71
C THR A 427 -5.73 -7.34 11.65
N PHE A 428 -4.54 -7.76 12.07
CA PHE A 428 -3.41 -8.11 11.21
C PHE A 428 -3.13 -9.60 11.34
N THR A 429 -3.25 -10.36 10.26
CA THR A 429 -3.07 -11.81 10.25
C THR A 429 -1.97 -12.18 9.28
N ARG A 430 -0.82 -12.63 9.79
CA ARG A 430 0.13 -13.38 8.94
C ARG A 430 -0.47 -14.76 8.73
N LYS A 431 -0.65 -15.14 7.48
CA LYS A 431 -1.14 -16.46 7.09
C LYS A 431 -0.06 -17.15 6.25
N ARG A 432 0.22 -18.39 6.60
CA ARG A 432 1.10 -19.28 5.85
C ARG A 432 0.31 -20.35 5.11
N LEU A 433 0.77 -20.71 3.91
CA LEU A 433 0.39 -21.93 3.21
C LEU A 433 1.36 -23.06 3.61
N ASP A 434 0.84 -24.12 4.24
CA ASP A 434 1.66 -25.23 4.75
C ASP A 434 2.21 -26.14 3.65
N LYS A 435 1.44 -26.33 2.57
CA LYS A 435 1.80 -27.19 1.44
C LYS A 435 1.40 -26.52 0.12
N PRO A 436 2.26 -26.53 -0.91
CA PRO A 436 1.91 -26.05 -2.25
C PRO A 436 0.83 -26.94 -2.89
N LEU A 437 0.03 -26.36 -3.78
CA LEU A 437 -1.01 -27.09 -4.50
C LEU A 437 -0.42 -27.86 -5.69
N ASN A 438 -1.05 -28.99 -6.05
CA ASN A 438 -0.73 -29.71 -7.28
C ASN A 438 -1.64 -29.20 -8.43
N TRP A 439 -1.29 -28.02 -8.94
CA TRP A 439 -2.03 -27.28 -9.96
C TRP A 439 -2.41 -28.13 -11.19
N LYS A 440 -1.48 -28.94 -11.71
CA LYS A 440 -1.70 -29.87 -12.83
C LYS A 440 -2.85 -30.85 -12.60
N SER A 441 -3.07 -31.28 -11.36
CA SER A 441 -4.13 -32.24 -11.01
C SER A 441 -5.48 -31.60 -10.73
N SER A 442 -5.57 -30.26 -10.73
CA SER A 442 -6.82 -29.57 -10.42
C SER A 442 -7.90 -29.81 -11.47
N LYS A 443 -9.12 -30.03 -10.98
CA LYS A 443 -10.36 -30.12 -11.76
C LYS A 443 -11.31 -28.95 -11.49
N THR A 444 -10.85 -27.94 -10.77
CA THR A 444 -11.67 -26.75 -10.44
C THR A 444 -11.96 -25.97 -11.70
N LEU A 445 -13.18 -25.45 -11.80
CA LEU A 445 -13.60 -24.57 -12.89
C LEU A 445 -13.24 -23.12 -12.54
N LEU A 446 -12.87 -22.33 -13.56
CA LEU A 446 -12.73 -20.88 -13.44
C LEU A 446 -14.03 -20.26 -12.90
N THR A 447 -13.86 -19.26 -12.03
CA THR A 447 -14.94 -18.50 -11.40
C THR A 447 -15.30 -17.26 -12.21
N ASN A 448 -16.34 -16.53 -11.80
CA ASN A 448 -16.83 -15.36 -12.53
C ASN A 448 -15.76 -14.26 -12.59
N LEU A 449 -15.71 -13.54 -13.72
CA LEU A 449 -14.82 -12.40 -13.92
C LEU A 449 -15.63 -11.17 -14.31
N HIS A 450 -15.52 -10.13 -13.49
CA HIS A 450 -15.70 -8.74 -13.93
C HIS A 450 -14.34 -8.18 -14.31
N ILE A 451 -14.20 -7.54 -15.47
CA ILE A 451 -12.96 -6.85 -15.86
C ILE A 451 -13.26 -5.49 -16.47
N THR A 452 -12.51 -4.48 -16.06
CA THR A 452 -12.76 -3.07 -16.42
C THR A 452 -11.46 -2.31 -16.63
N CYS A 453 -11.48 -1.36 -17.57
CA CYS A 453 -10.40 -0.39 -17.75
C CYS A 453 -10.59 0.88 -16.91
N GLU A 454 -11.77 1.11 -16.35
CA GLU A 454 -12.03 2.21 -15.40
C GLU A 454 -12.11 1.71 -13.96
N GLY A 455 -11.98 2.63 -13.00
CA GLY A 455 -12.12 2.36 -11.57
C GLY A 455 -10.83 1.99 -10.85
N THR A 456 -10.95 1.72 -9.55
CA THR A 456 -9.83 1.39 -8.64
C THR A 456 -10.16 0.20 -7.73
N ILE A 457 -9.14 -0.42 -7.15
CA ILE A 457 -9.31 -1.53 -6.21
C ILE A 457 -9.95 -1.05 -4.90
N GLU A 458 -9.57 0.15 -4.45
CA GLU A 458 -10.01 0.77 -3.20
C GLU A 458 -11.46 1.27 -3.27
N ASP A 459 -11.86 1.94 -4.35
CA ASP A 459 -13.18 2.58 -4.48
C ASP A 459 -14.24 1.60 -4.98
N ASP A 460 -14.04 1.01 -6.17
CA ASP A 460 -15.03 0.13 -6.83
C ASP A 460 -15.03 -1.30 -6.26
N GLY A 461 -13.89 -1.71 -5.68
CA GLY A 461 -13.72 -2.98 -4.97
C GLY A 461 -14.21 -2.97 -3.52
N TYR A 462 -15.02 -2.01 -3.07
CA TYR A 462 -15.50 -1.96 -1.67
C TYR A 462 -16.13 -3.31 -1.23
N GLY A 463 -15.85 -3.74 0.00
CA GLY A 463 -16.34 -5.02 0.54
C GLY A 463 -15.73 -6.28 -0.11
N MET A 464 -14.94 -6.18 -1.17
CA MET A 464 -14.18 -7.31 -1.72
C MET A 464 -12.89 -7.55 -0.92
N LEU A 465 -12.23 -8.69 -1.18
CA LEU A 465 -10.84 -8.88 -0.77
C LEU A 465 -9.93 -8.09 -1.71
N GLN A 466 -9.40 -6.98 -1.24
CA GLN A 466 -8.64 -6.02 -2.02
C GLN A 466 -7.15 -6.37 -2.01
N VAL A 467 -6.54 -6.51 -3.19
CA VAL A 467 -5.13 -6.93 -3.31
C VAL A 467 -4.19 -5.73 -3.22
N ASP A 468 -3.25 -5.82 -2.28
CA ASP A 468 -2.09 -4.95 -2.19
C ASP A 468 -0.91 -5.60 -2.94
N PHE A 469 -0.35 -4.87 -3.92
CA PHE A 469 0.72 -5.33 -4.80
C PHE A 469 2.08 -5.20 -4.11
N ALA A 470 2.21 -5.94 -3.02
CA ALA A 470 3.16 -5.67 -1.97
C ALA A 470 4.64 -5.89 -2.34
N ASN A 471 5.53 -5.29 -1.57
CA ASN A 471 6.90 -5.75 -1.40
C ASN A 471 6.94 -6.87 -0.34
N LYS A 472 7.93 -7.77 -0.40
CA LYS A 472 8.18 -8.76 0.67
C LYS A 472 8.33 -8.08 2.05
N PHE A 473 8.85 -6.85 2.08
CA PHE A 473 8.79 -5.94 3.22
C PHE A 473 7.53 -5.06 3.12
N VAL A 474 6.40 -5.53 3.66
CA VAL A 474 5.06 -4.91 3.55
C VAL A 474 5.05 -3.38 3.75
N GLY A 475 4.27 -2.69 2.92
CA GLY A 475 4.25 -1.23 2.80
C GLY A 475 5.45 -0.65 2.04
N GLY A 476 6.28 -1.48 1.40
CA GLY A 476 7.38 -1.09 0.51
C GLY A 476 8.19 0.13 0.97
N GLY A 477 8.24 1.13 0.10
CA GLY A 477 8.88 2.43 0.33
C GLY A 477 7.97 3.49 0.96
N VAL A 478 6.90 3.12 1.68
CA VAL A 478 5.91 4.11 2.17
C VAL A 478 6.57 5.14 3.09
N THR A 479 7.42 4.69 4.01
CA THR A 479 8.22 5.56 4.90
C THR A 479 9.46 6.17 4.24
N SER A 480 9.66 5.98 2.92
CA SER A 480 10.78 6.52 2.14
C SER A 480 10.30 7.17 0.83
N SER A 481 10.73 6.70 -0.35
CA SER A 481 10.50 7.33 -1.65
C SER A 481 9.49 6.60 -2.56
N GLY A 482 9.11 5.35 -2.25
CA GLY A 482 8.11 4.61 -3.03
C GLY A 482 6.74 5.29 -2.99
N LEU A 483 6.03 5.34 -4.12
CA LEU A 483 4.71 5.97 -4.25
C LEU A 483 3.87 5.32 -5.37
N VAL A 484 3.96 3.99 -5.47
CA VAL A 484 3.14 3.17 -6.37
C VAL A 484 1.94 2.59 -5.58
N GLN A 485 1.25 1.58 -6.12
CA GLN A 485 -0.03 1.08 -5.57
C GLN A 485 0.03 0.74 -4.06
N GLU A 486 1.05 0.00 -3.62
CA GLU A 486 1.24 -0.36 -2.20
C GLU A 486 1.39 0.89 -1.32
N GLU A 487 2.32 1.80 -1.65
CA GLU A 487 2.56 2.97 -0.80
C GLU A 487 1.41 3.97 -0.83
N ILE A 488 0.76 4.17 -1.98
CA ILE A 488 -0.46 4.98 -2.07
C ILE A 488 -1.51 4.41 -1.12
N ARG A 489 -1.73 3.09 -1.13
CA ARG A 489 -2.73 2.48 -0.27
C ARG A 489 -2.39 2.62 1.22
N PHE A 490 -1.13 2.43 1.57
CA PHE A 490 -0.63 2.67 2.94
C PHE A 490 -0.69 4.15 3.35
N LEU A 491 -0.76 5.11 2.43
CA LEU A 491 -0.92 6.54 2.75
C LEU A 491 -2.40 6.93 2.93
N ILE A 492 -3.31 6.43 2.09
CA ILE A 492 -4.75 6.74 2.23
C ILE A 492 -5.42 5.94 3.35
N ASN A 493 -4.86 4.78 3.72
CA ASN A 493 -5.20 3.99 4.92
C ASN A 493 -3.98 3.85 5.88
N PRO A 494 -3.51 4.91 6.58
CA PRO A 494 -2.26 4.88 7.39
C PRO A 494 -2.15 3.80 8.45
N GLU A 495 -3.29 3.27 8.90
CA GLU A 495 -3.36 2.14 9.84
C GLU A 495 -2.66 0.88 9.30
N LEU A 496 -2.47 0.76 7.97
CA LEU A 496 -1.63 -0.26 7.34
C LEU A 496 -0.14 -0.14 7.73
N ILE A 497 0.38 1.08 7.91
CA ILE A 497 1.81 1.35 8.16
C ILE A 497 2.28 0.67 9.45
N VAL A 498 1.42 0.51 10.45
CA VAL A 498 1.80 -0.13 11.72
C VAL A 498 2.17 -1.60 11.56
N SER A 499 1.72 -2.28 10.50
CA SER A 499 2.14 -3.66 10.19
C SER A 499 3.66 -3.81 10.10
N ARG A 500 4.36 -2.77 9.64
CA ARG A 500 5.83 -2.67 9.55
C ARG A 500 6.52 -2.77 10.90
N LEU A 501 5.83 -2.45 11.99
CA LEU A 501 6.37 -2.56 13.34
C LEU A 501 6.60 -4.02 13.75
N PHE A 502 5.69 -4.93 13.36
CA PHE A 502 5.67 -6.31 13.88
C PHE A 502 5.67 -7.41 12.80
N THR A 503 5.61 -7.09 11.51
CA THR A 503 5.61 -8.11 10.44
C THR A 503 7.02 -8.30 9.88
N GLU A 504 7.56 -9.52 10.03
CA GLU A 504 8.79 -9.93 9.34
C GLU A 504 8.56 -10.01 7.82
N ALA A 505 9.61 -9.90 7.00
CA ALA A 505 9.50 -10.09 5.56
C ALA A 505 8.70 -11.35 5.18
N LEU A 506 7.84 -11.25 4.17
CA LEU A 506 7.01 -12.35 3.67
C LEU A 506 7.87 -13.38 2.95
N ASP A 507 7.70 -14.65 3.32
CA ASP A 507 8.29 -15.78 2.59
C ASP A 507 7.41 -16.16 1.38
N HIS A 508 7.89 -17.02 0.48
CA HIS A 508 7.20 -17.38 -0.77
C HIS A 508 5.81 -17.99 -0.56
N ASN A 509 5.55 -18.58 0.61
CA ASN A 509 4.29 -19.22 0.99
C ASN A 509 3.52 -18.44 2.08
N ASP A 510 3.90 -17.20 2.39
CA ASP A 510 3.23 -16.35 3.39
C ASP A 510 2.45 -15.20 2.71
N CYS A 511 1.42 -14.68 3.38
CA CYS A 511 0.78 -13.40 3.08
C CYS A 511 0.43 -12.65 4.38
N LEU A 512 0.15 -11.35 4.28
CA LEU A 512 -0.42 -10.56 5.37
C LEU A 512 -1.82 -10.10 5.00
N ILE A 513 -2.82 -10.48 5.79
CA ILE A 513 -4.22 -10.07 5.66
C ILE A 513 -4.51 -9.02 6.72
N ILE A 514 -5.11 -7.91 6.33
CA ILE A 514 -5.41 -6.79 7.22
C ILE A 514 -6.89 -6.43 7.07
N THR A 515 -7.64 -6.54 8.16
CA THR A 515 -9.09 -6.27 8.19
C THR A 515 -9.39 -5.10 9.12
N GLY A 516 -10.11 -4.11 8.63
CA GLY A 516 -10.69 -3.04 9.46
C GLY A 516 -10.07 -1.65 9.34
N THR A 517 -9.04 -1.48 8.50
CA THR A 517 -8.41 -0.18 8.30
C THR A 517 -9.36 0.81 7.67
N GLN A 518 -9.38 2.03 8.20
CA GLN A 518 -10.19 3.13 7.67
C GLN A 518 -9.42 3.94 6.61
N GLN A 519 -10.12 4.46 5.61
CA GLN A 519 -9.58 5.44 4.66
C GLN A 519 -9.74 6.86 5.22
N TYR A 520 -8.68 7.67 5.14
CA TYR A 520 -8.64 9.02 5.71
C TYR A 520 -8.38 10.12 4.68
N SER A 521 -7.87 9.77 3.49
CA SER A 521 -7.56 10.74 2.44
C SER A 521 -8.04 10.29 1.07
N GLU A 522 -8.31 11.28 0.24
CA GLU A 522 -8.50 11.14 -1.21
C GLU A 522 -7.22 11.59 -1.92
N TYR A 523 -7.01 11.08 -3.14
CA TYR A 523 -5.84 11.40 -3.94
C TYR A 523 -6.17 11.53 -5.42
N SER A 524 -5.18 11.95 -6.21
CA SER A 524 -5.18 11.87 -7.68
C SER A 524 -3.77 11.63 -8.18
N GLY A 525 -3.62 11.24 -9.45
CA GLY A 525 -2.32 10.88 -10.03
C GLY A 525 -1.70 9.59 -9.46
N TYR A 526 -0.47 9.31 -9.85
CA TYR A 526 0.26 8.09 -9.50
C TYR A 526 1.78 8.31 -9.54
N ALA A 527 2.54 7.66 -8.66
CA ALA A 527 4.00 7.81 -8.58
C ALA A 527 4.46 9.29 -8.55
N ARG A 528 5.09 9.79 -9.62
CA ARG A 528 5.58 11.18 -9.69
C ARG A 528 4.47 12.23 -9.70
N THR A 529 3.25 11.88 -10.15
CA THR A 529 2.10 12.79 -10.27
C THR A 529 1.11 12.67 -9.11
N TYR A 530 1.37 11.81 -8.13
CA TYR A 530 0.51 11.67 -6.94
C TYR A 530 0.32 13.02 -6.24
N GLN A 531 -0.93 13.36 -5.92
CA GLN A 531 -1.31 14.53 -5.14
C GLN A 531 -2.38 14.14 -4.13
N TRP A 532 -2.22 14.61 -2.90
CA TRP A 532 -3.30 14.57 -1.90
C TRP A 532 -4.40 15.57 -2.30
N THR A 533 -5.66 15.14 -2.31
CA THR A 533 -6.78 15.97 -2.79
C THR A 533 -7.78 16.37 -1.73
N GLY A 534 -7.77 15.71 -0.55
CA GLY A 534 -8.63 16.07 0.58
C GLY A 534 -8.75 14.98 1.63
N SER A 535 -9.45 15.29 2.72
CA SER A 535 -9.87 14.30 3.72
C SER A 535 -11.00 13.43 3.19
N HIS A 536 -10.96 12.13 3.47
CA HIS A 536 -12.03 11.19 3.12
C HIS A 536 -12.91 10.87 4.34
N GLN A 537 -14.23 10.78 4.13
CA GLN A 537 -15.20 10.39 5.17
C GLN A 537 -15.65 8.94 4.93
N ASP A 538 -14.89 7.99 5.48
CA ASP A 538 -15.14 6.56 5.30
C ASP A 538 -16.51 6.13 5.89
N VAL A 539 -17.44 5.81 4.99
CA VAL A 539 -18.80 5.33 5.28
C VAL A 539 -18.90 3.79 5.32
N THR A 540 -17.81 3.06 5.06
CA THR A 540 -17.80 1.59 5.00
C THR A 540 -18.38 1.00 6.30
N PRO A 541 -19.33 0.06 6.23
CA PRO A 541 -19.93 -0.55 7.42
C PRO A 541 -18.87 -1.21 8.33
N ARG A 542 -19.27 -1.52 9.57
CA ARG A 542 -18.42 -2.23 10.52
C ARG A 542 -19.01 -3.59 10.88
N ASP A 543 -18.13 -4.58 11.05
CA ASP A 543 -18.50 -5.92 11.47
C ASP A 543 -18.79 -6.02 12.99
N ASP A 544 -19.14 -7.21 13.46
CA ASP A 544 -19.45 -7.48 14.87
C ASP A 544 -18.25 -7.18 15.80
N TRP A 545 -17.01 -7.24 15.29
CA TRP A 545 -15.79 -6.87 16.01
C TRP A 545 -15.47 -5.37 15.91
N GLN A 546 -16.33 -4.56 15.28
CA GLN A 546 -16.15 -3.12 15.06
C GLN A 546 -14.99 -2.77 14.12
N ARG A 547 -14.54 -3.72 13.29
CA ARG A 547 -13.61 -3.47 12.18
C ARG A 547 -14.40 -2.93 10.98
N ARG A 548 -13.84 -2.02 10.18
CA ARG A 548 -14.44 -1.68 8.87
C ARG A 548 -14.53 -2.95 8.00
N CYS A 549 -15.55 -3.06 7.14
CA CYS A 549 -15.68 -4.14 6.15
C CYS A 549 -14.72 -3.95 4.96
N THR A 550 -13.45 -3.68 5.27
CA THR A 550 -12.33 -3.49 4.35
C THR A 550 -11.32 -4.58 4.67
N GLU A 551 -11.16 -5.56 3.78
CA GLU A 551 -10.17 -6.64 3.89
C GLU A 551 -9.12 -6.45 2.79
N ILE A 552 -7.88 -6.18 3.18
CA ILE A 552 -6.74 -5.98 2.28
C ILE A 552 -5.79 -7.17 2.45
N VAL A 553 -5.21 -7.67 1.36
CA VAL A 553 -4.18 -8.72 1.41
C VAL A 553 -2.92 -8.32 0.66
N ALA A 554 -1.82 -8.24 1.40
CA ALA A 554 -0.48 -8.02 0.88
C ALA A 554 0.10 -9.35 0.37
N ILE A 555 0.32 -9.41 -0.94
CA ILE A 555 1.04 -10.50 -1.61
C ILE A 555 2.13 -9.91 -2.51
N ASP A 556 3.37 -10.28 -2.24
CA ASP A 556 4.52 -9.84 -3.05
C ASP A 556 4.69 -10.69 -4.29
N ALA A 557 4.79 -10.08 -5.47
CA ALA A 557 5.17 -10.75 -6.72
C ALA A 557 6.70 -10.88 -6.82
N LEU A 558 7.19 -11.78 -7.68
CA LEU A 558 8.62 -11.79 -8.03
C LEU A 558 8.96 -10.62 -8.96
N HIS A 559 10.16 -10.05 -8.75
CA HIS A 559 10.77 -9.09 -9.67
C HIS A 559 11.56 -9.83 -10.75
N PHE A 560 11.17 -9.64 -12.01
CA PHE A 560 11.79 -10.26 -13.18
C PHE A 560 12.62 -9.24 -13.98
N LYS A 561 13.94 -9.30 -13.86
CA LYS A 561 14.86 -8.51 -14.72
C LYS A 561 14.89 -9.03 -16.16
N ASN A 562 14.57 -10.31 -16.38
CA ASN A 562 14.44 -10.95 -17.68
C ASN A 562 13.01 -11.46 -17.89
N PHE A 563 12.36 -10.98 -18.95
CA PHE A 563 10.96 -11.27 -19.26
C PHE A 563 10.63 -12.76 -19.42
N LEU A 564 11.58 -13.60 -19.87
CA LEU A 564 11.33 -15.02 -20.09
C LEU A 564 11.33 -15.86 -18.80
N GLU A 565 11.96 -15.39 -17.72
CA GLU A 565 12.11 -16.16 -16.47
C GLU A 565 10.77 -16.49 -15.81
N GLN A 566 9.79 -15.59 -15.91
CA GLN A 566 8.47 -15.75 -15.28
C GLN A 566 7.66 -16.94 -15.82
N PHE A 567 7.98 -17.42 -17.02
CA PHE A 567 7.35 -18.59 -17.63
C PHE A 567 7.96 -19.91 -17.14
N HIS A 568 9.08 -19.88 -16.39
CA HIS A 568 9.65 -21.11 -15.82
C HIS A 568 8.64 -21.76 -14.85
N PRO A 569 8.41 -23.09 -14.91
CA PRO A 569 7.38 -23.75 -14.09
C PRO A 569 7.49 -23.49 -12.58
N GLU A 570 8.71 -23.36 -12.04
CA GLU A 570 8.92 -23.00 -10.63
C GLU A 570 8.43 -21.58 -10.30
N LYS A 571 8.62 -20.63 -11.23
CA LYS A 571 8.21 -19.23 -11.05
C LYS A 571 6.69 -19.11 -11.19
N ILE A 572 6.09 -19.79 -12.16
CA ILE A 572 4.63 -19.94 -12.29
C ILE A 572 4.03 -20.52 -10.98
N ASN A 573 4.57 -21.62 -10.48
CA ASN A 573 4.11 -22.24 -9.23
C ASN A 573 4.28 -21.32 -8.01
N ARG A 574 5.38 -20.54 -7.94
CA ARG A 574 5.59 -19.57 -6.87
C ARG A 574 4.49 -18.51 -6.87
N GLU A 575 4.21 -17.89 -8.01
CA GLU A 575 3.19 -16.84 -8.11
C GLU A 575 1.77 -17.37 -7.86
N LEU A 576 1.44 -18.56 -8.38
CA LEU A 576 0.16 -19.25 -8.11
C LEU A 576 -0.03 -19.55 -6.61
N ASN A 577 0.96 -20.16 -5.96
CA ASN A 577 0.89 -20.48 -4.53
C ASN A 577 0.82 -19.21 -3.66
N LYS A 578 1.51 -18.13 -4.05
CA LYS A 578 1.47 -16.82 -3.38
C LYS A 578 0.06 -16.20 -3.47
N ALA A 579 -0.51 -16.12 -4.66
CA ALA A 579 -1.87 -15.61 -4.87
C ALA A 579 -2.91 -16.46 -4.12
N TYR A 580 -2.82 -17.79 -4.22
CA TYR A 580 -3.70 -18.71 -3.49
C TYR A 580 -3.59 -18.56 -1.97
N CYS A 581 -2.37 -18.39 -1.44
CA CYS A 581 -2.18 -18.10 -0.02
C CYS A 581 -2.92 -16.82 0.40
N GLY A 582 -2.88 -15.77 -0.44
CA GLY A 582 -3.64 -14.55 -0.25
C GLY A 582 -5.16 -14.74 -0.28
N PHE A 583 -5.68 -15.48 -1.25
CA PHE A 583 -7.12 -15.54 -1.55
C PHE A 583 -7.89 -16.57 -0.71
N ALA A 584 -7.30 -17.73 -0.44
CA ALA A 584 -7.99 -18.84 0.22
C ALA A 584 -8.34 -18.52 1.70
N ARG A 585 -9.48 -19.02 2.17
CA ARG A 585 -9.88 -19.04 3.59
C ARG A 585 -10.40 -20.46 3.89
N PRO A 586 -9.54 -21.41 4.30
CA PRO A 586 -9.92 -22.83 4.39
C PRO A 586 -11.07 -23.14 5.35
N ASP A 587 -11.29 -22.29 6.35
CA ASP A 587 -12.33 -22.43 7.37
C ASP A 587 -13.65 -21.72 7.03
N GLU A 588 -13.81 -21.28 5.77
CA GLU A 588 -14.97 -20.55 5.24
C GLU A 588 -15.55 -21.21 3.99
N GLU A 589 -16.88 -21.30 3.93
CA GLU A 589 -17.60 -21.80 2.76
C GLU A 589 -17.59 -20.77 1.61
N LYS A 590 -17.64 -21.25 0.36
CA LYS A 590 -17.51 -20.41 -0.85
C LYS A 590 -18.60 -19.35 -0.98
N GLU A 591 -19.77 -19.61 -0.42
CA GLU A 591 -20.91 -18.69 -0.37
C GLU A 591 -20.59 -17.44 0.48
N ASN A 592 -19.73 -17.60 1.49
CA ASN A 592 -19.36 -16.54 2.41
C ASN A 592 -18.14 -15.71 1.96
N LEU A 593 -17.48 -16.12 0.86
CA LEU A 593 -16.30 -15.44 0.35
C LEU A 593 -16.68 -14.33 -0.63
N ALA A 594 -16.29 -13.10 -0.31
CA ALA A 594 -16.37 -11.99 -1.25
C ALA A 594 -15.51 -12.25 -2.51
N ALA A 595 -15.75 -11.50 -3.58
CA ALA A 595 -14.85 -11.52 -4.74
C ALA A 595 -13.45 -10.98 -4.38
N VAL A 596 -12.47 -11.22 -5.25
CA VAL A 596 -11.13 -10.62 -5.19
C VAL A 596 -11.09 -9.37 -6.07
N ALA A 597 -10.83 -8.21 -5.49
CA ALA A 597 -10.57 -6.97 -6.24
C ALA A 597 -9.06 -6.83 -6.47
N THR A 598 -8.61 -6.96 -7.71
CA THR A 598 -7.18 -6.99 -8.08
C THR A 598 -6.93 -6.34 -9.45
N GLY A 599 -5.71 -6.41 -9.95
CA GLY A 599 -5.32 -5.92 -11.26
C GLY A 599 -3.93 -6.40 -11.64
N ASN A 600 -3.13 -5.50 -12.21
CA ASN A 600 -1.80 -5.75 -12.80
C ASN A 600 -0.67 -6.03 -11.78
N TRP A 601 -0.92 -7.01 -10.89
CA TRP A 601 -0.03 -7.45 -9.81
C TRP A 601 1.38 -7.84 -10.30
N GLY A 602 2.40 -7.11 -9.85
CA GLY A 602 3.80 -7.36 -10.21
C GLY A 602 4.20 -6.97 -11.64
N CYS A 603 3.33 -6.28 -12.40
CA CYS A 603 3.57 -6.02 -13.82
C CYS A 603 4.25 -4.67 -14.13
N GLY A 604 4.28 -3.74 -13.16
CA GLY A 604 4.95 -2.45 -13.29
C GLY A 604 6.46 -2.56 -13.04
N VAL A 605 6.93 -1.95 -11.95
CA VAL A 605 8.35 -1.93 -11.55
C VAL A 605 8.97 -3.33 -11.42
N PHE A 606 8.16 -4.38 -11.22
CA PHE A 606 8.62 -5.77 -11.07
C PHE A 606 8.68 -6.57 -12.40
N GLY A 607 8.30 -5.97 -13.55
CA GLY A 607 8.56 -6.55 -14.88
C GLY A 607 7.72 -7.76 -15.30
N GLY A 608 6.68 -8.11 -14.54
CA GLY A 608 5.76 -9.19 -14.88
C GLY A 608 4.91 -8.92 -16.13
N ASP A 609 4.53 -9.98 -16.85
CA ASP A 609 3.59 -9.93 -17.97
C ASP A 609 2.14 -9.87 -17.45
N THR A 610 1.37 -8.88 -17.90
CA THR A 610 -0.01 -8.65 -17.45
C THR A 610 -0.96 -9.79 -17.82
N ARG A 611 -0.80 -10.40 -19.00
CA ARG A 611 -1.67 -11.48 -19.49
C ARG A 611 -1.41 -12.79 -18.76
N LEU A 612 -0.14 -13.11 -18.49
CA LEU A 612 0.22 -14.21 -17.59
C LEU A 612 -0.33 -13.96 -16.18
N LYS A 613 -0.02 -12.80 -15.57
CA LYS A 613 -0.44 -12.47 -14.20
C LYS A 613 -1.97 -12.44 -14.01
N ALA A 614 -2.73 -12.04 -15.03
CA ALA A 614 -4.19 -12.17 -15.02
C ALA A 614 -4.63 -13.63 -14.93
N LEU A 615 -4.12 -14.52 -15.79
CA LEU A 615 -4.43 -15.95 -15.74
C LEU A 615 -4.03 -16.58 -14.39
N LEU A 616 -2.82 -16.29 -13.88
CA LEU A 616 -2.38 -16.87 -12.60
C LEU A 616 -3.31 -16.46 -11.43
N GLN A 617 -3.79 -15.21 -11.42
CA GLN A 617 -4.73 -14.74 -10.40
C GLN A 617 -6.12 -15.38 -10.56
N MET A 618 -6.62 -15.55 -11.80
CA MET A 618 -7.87 -16.26 -12.07
C MET A 618 -7.81 -17.72 -11.60
N LEU A 619 -6.72 -18.44 -11.91
CA LEU A 619 -6.51 -19.83 -11.45
C LEU A 619 -6.45 -19.93 -9.93
N ALA A 620 -5.73 -19.01 -9.27
CA ALA A 620 -5.63 -18.98 -7.82
C ALA A 620 -6.96 -18.60 -7.14
N ALA A 621 -7.76 -17.70 -7.73
CA ALA A 621 -9.08 -17.32 -7.23
C ALA A 621 -10.09 -18.46 -7.39
N ALA A 622 -10.04 -19.18 -8.51
CA ALA A 622 -10.85 -20.37 -8.76
C ALA A 622 -10.58 -21.47 -7.72
N GLU A 623 -9.31 -21.84 -7.48
CA GLU A 623 -8.94 -22.76 -6.39
C GLU A 623 -9.38 -22.26 -5.00
N ALA A 624 -9.31 -20.94 -4.77
CA ALA A 624 -9.78 -20.32 -3.53
C ALA A 624 -11.31 -20.20 -3.42
N GLY A 625 -12.07 -20.57 -4.46
CA GLY A 625 -13.52 -20.47 -4.49
C GLY A 625 -14.08 -19.05 -4.54
N ARG A 626 -13.33 -18.10 -5.11
CA ARG A 626 -13.69 -16.68 -5.22
C ARG A 626 -13.82 -16.23 -6.67
N ASP A 627 -14.80 -15.38 -6.94
CA ASP A 627 -14.91 -14.60 -8.18
C ASP A 627 -13.87 -13.46 -8.22
N VAL A 628 -13.64 -12.87 -9.39
CA VAL A 628 -12.61 -11.84 -9.61
C VAL A 628 -13.21 -10.55 -10.17
N ALA A 629 -12.87 -9.42 -9.57
CA ALA A 629 -12.97 -8.09 -10.18
C ALA A 629 -11.55 -7.62 -10.54
N TYR A 630 -11.27 -7.49 -11.84
CA TYR A 630 -9.94 -7.14 -12.35
C TYR A 630 -9.94 -5.73 -12.95
N PHE A 631 -9.10 -4.86 -12.40
CA PHE A 631 -8.90 -3.49 -12.86
C PHE A 631 -7.63 -3.42 -13.71
N THR A 632 -7.76 -3.08 -15.00
CA THR A 632 -6.61 -2.95 -15.92
C THR A 632 -5.98 -1.56 -15.91
N PHE A 633 -6.59 -0.61 -15.19
CA PHE A 633 -6.12 0.77 -15.00
C PHE A 633 -5.90 1.53 -16.32
N GLY A 634 -6.91 1.57 -17.20
CA GLY A 634 -6.90 2.30 -18.47
C GLY A 634 -6.52 1.46 -19.69
N ASP A 635 -5.98 0.24 -19.51
CA ASP A 635 -5.66 -0.66 -20.61
C ASP A 635 -6.91 -1.45 -21.08
N SER A 636 -7.65 -0.87 -22.03
CA SER A 636 -8.83 -1.48 -22.66
C SER A 636 -8.50 -2.69 -23.56
N GLN A 637 -7.27 -2.75 -24.10
CA GLN A 637 -6.83 -3.91 -24.88
C GLN A 637 -6.59 -5.12 -23.96
N LEU A 638 -5.93 -4.92 -22.81
CA LEU A 638 -5.77 -5.96 -21.81
C LEU A 638 -7.12 -6.44 -21.26
N MET A 639 -8.06 -5.52 -21.02
CA MET A 639 -9.42 -5.84 -20.57
C MET A 639 -10.10 -6.79 -21.58
N THR A 640 -10.03 -6.46 -22.87
CA THR A 640 -10.59 -7.26 -23.96
C THR A 640 -9.88 -8.62 -24.09
N ASP A 641 -8.54 -8.63 -24.10
CA ASP A 641 -7.74 -9.84 -24.25
C ASP A 641 -7.98 -10.86 -23.13
N VAL A 642 -8.05 -10.39 -21.87
CA VAL A 642 -8.29 -11.24 -20.69
C VAL A 642 -9.74 -11.69 -20.62
N HIS A 643 -10.71 -10.84 -21.00
CA HIS A 643 -12.10 -11.26 -21.10
C HIS A 643 -12.31 -12.35 -22.16
N ASN A 644 -11.64 -12.24 -23.31
CA ASN A 644 -11.74 -13.23 -24.39
C ASN A 644 -11.13 -14.59 -23.99
N MET A 645 -10.32 -14.66 -22.93
CA MET A 645 -9.83 -15.92 -22.34
C MET A 645 -10.86 -16.65 -21.45
N GLN A 646 -12.03 -16.07 -21.20
CA GLN A 646 -13.09 -16.74 -20.44
C GLN A 646 -13.74 -17.89 -21.24
N PRO A 647 -14.22 -18.96 -20.56
CA PRO A 647 -14.83 -20.13 -21.20
C PRO A 647 -16.10 -19.87 -22.02
N ASP A 648 -16.78 -18.74 -21.83
CA ASP A 648 -17.94 -18.38 -22.63
C ASP A 648 -17.54 -17.84 -24.01
N ASN A 649 -16.34 -17.27 -24.13
CA ASN A 649 -15.78 -16.71 -25.36
C ASN A 649 -14.89 -17.73 -26.11
N ILE A 650 -14.22 -18.63 -25.38
CA ILE A 650 -13.56 -19.81 -25.94
C ILE A 650 -14.55 -20.97 -25.85
N HIS A 651 -15.18 -21.37 -26.96
CA HIS A 651 -16.22 -22.43 -27.05
C HIS A 651 -15.77 -23.87 -26.65
N ASN A 652 -15.01 -24.04 -25.56
CA ASN A 652 -14.43 -25.30 -25.14
C ASN A 652 -14.30 -25.37 -23.60
N LEU A 653 -15.08 -26.28 -23.00
CA LEU A 653 -15.08 -26.58 -21.57
C LEU A 653 -13.69 -27.03 -21.04
N LEU A 654 -12.77 -27.48 -21.91
CA LEU A 654 -11.42 -27.84 -21.49
C LEU A 654 -10.64 -26.64 -20.92
N VAL A 655 -10.84 -25.43 -21.44
CA VAL A 655 -10.11 -24.23 -20.99
C VAL A 655 -10.66 -23.67 -19.68
N SER A 656 -11.88 -24.06 -19.27
CA SER A 656 -12.41 -23.67 -17.96
C SER A 656 -11.76 -24.39 -16.78
N VAL A 657 -10.98 -25.46 -17.01
CA VAL A 657 -10.40 -26.28 -15.93
C VAL A 657 -9.00 -25.79 -15.56
N THR A 658 -8.79 -25.46 -14.28
CA THR A 658 -7.52 -24.93 -13.75
C THR A 658 -6.29 -25.76 -14.15
N GLY A 659 -6.38 -27.10 -14.04
CA GLY A 659 -5.27 -28.00 -14.40
C GLY A 659 -4.92 -27.99 -15.89
N VAL A 660 -5.91 -27.81 -16.77
CA VAL A 660 -5.69 -27.74 -18.24
C VAL A 660 -5.01 -26.43 -18.62
N VAL A 661 -5.47 -25.30 -18.06
CA VAL A 661 -4.81 -24.00 -18.28
C VAL A 661 -3.36 -24.05 -17.75
N TYR A 662 -3.13 -24.61 -16.56
CA TYR A 662 -1.78 -24.81 -16.02
C TYR A 662 -0.90 -25.64 -16.96
N ASP A 663 -1.41 -26.74 -17.52
CA ASP A 663 -0.68 -27.57 -18.47
C ASP A 663 -0.38 -26.83 -19.79
N LEU A 664 -1.28 -25.95 -20.27
CA LEU A 664 -1.02 -25.08 -21.41
C LEU A 664 0.09 -24.05 -21.13
N LEU A 665 0.17 -23.51 -19.91
CA LEU A 665 1.31 -22.65 -19.51
C LEU A 665 2.65 -23.42 -19.56
N GLY A 666 2.65 -24.67 -19.08
CA GLY A 666 3.82 -25.56 -19.14
C GLY A 666 4.23 -25.92 -20.57
N GLN A 667 3.27 -26.11 -21.47
CA GLN A 667 3.51 -26.30 -22.90
C GLN A 667 4.08 -25.03 -23.55
N TYR A 668 3.51 -23.85 -23.27
CA TYR A 668 4.02 -22.58 -23.78
C TYR A 668 5.48 -22.34 -23.36
N TYR A 669 5.82 -22.59 -22.10
CA TYR A 669 7.21 -22.55 -21.64
C TYR A 669 8.09 -23.54 -22.44
N SER A 670 7.66 -24.79 -22.57
CA SER A 670 8.47 -25.86 -23.17
C SER A 670 8.69 -25.68 -24.67
N SER A 671 7.69 -25.19 -25.40
CA SER A 671 7.66 -25.08 -26.86
C SER A 671 8.05 -23.70 -27.39
N VAL A 672 7.84 -22.64 -26.61
CA VAL A 672 8.07 -21.25 -27.06
C VAL A 672 9.17 -20.57 -26.25
N CYS A 673 9.11 -20.59 -24.91
CA CYS A 673 10.05 -19.80 -24.09
C CYS A 673 11.43 -20.46 -23.91
N LYS A 674 11.48 -21.79 -23.71
CA LYS A 674 12.69 -22.50 -23.24
C LYS A 674 13.88 -22.40 -24.21
N SER A 675 13.60 -22.37 -25.51
CA SER A 675 14.60 -22.23 -26.58
C SER A 675 14.58 -20.85 -27.24
N CYS A 676 13.91 -19.87 -26.64
CA CYS A 676 13.82 -18.51 -27.14
C CYS A 676 15.18 -17.80 -26.99
N LEU A 677 15.76 -17.35 -28.10
CA LEU A 677 17.04 -16.62 -28.13
C LEU A 677 16.85 -15.09 -28.07
N SER A 678 15.65 -14.59 -28.33
CA SER A 678 15.26 -13.18 -28.22
C SER A 678 14.78 -12.84 -26.81
N ARG A 679 14.75 -11.53 -26.47
CA ARG A 679 14.27 -11.04 -25.15
C ARG A 679 12.78 -11.27 -24.90
N ARG A 680 11.99 -11.51 -25.94
CA ARG A 680 10.55 -11.81 -25.91
C ARG A 680 10.22 -12.84 -26.99
N PRO A 681 9.28 -13.75 -26.74
CA PRO A 681 8.89 -14.77 -27.71
C PRO A 681 8.11 -14.17 -28.88
N ASP A 682 8.26 -14.73 -30.08
CA ASP A 682 7.57 -14.26 -31.29
C ASP A 682 6.06 -14.56 -31.27
N VAL A 683 5.65 -15.60 -30.53
CA VAL A 683 4.25 -15.97 -30.31
C VAL A 683 3.87 -15.59 -28.88
N SER A 684 2.81 -14.80 -28.71
CA SER A 684 2.31 -14.44 -27.38
C SER A 684 1.66 -15.63 -26.66
N LEU A 685 1.64 -15.60 -25.32
CA LEU A 685 0.98 -16.64 -24.51
C LEU A 685 -0.46 -16.87 -24.94
N TYR A 686 -1.20 -15.78 -25.18
CA TYR A 686 -2.62 -15.87 -25.52
C TYR A 686 -2.83 -16.40 -26.93
N SER A 687 -2.04 -15.95 -27.89
CA SER A 687 -2.04 -16.50 -29.26
C SER A 687 -1.75 -17.99 -29.28
N PHE A 688 -0.79 -18.45 -28.47
CA PHE A 688 -0.46 -19.88 -28.32
C PHE A 688 -1.64 -20.68 -27.74
N ILE A 689 -2.28 -20.19 -26.68
CA ILE A 689 -3.45 -20.85 -26.07
C ILE A 689 -4.58 -21.00 -27.11
N TYR A 690 -4.96 -19.93 -27.81
CA TYR A 690 -6.00 -20.01 -28.84
C TYR A 690 -5.65 -21.02 -29.95
N GLN A 691 -4.39 -21.10 -30.37
CA GLN A 691 -3.94 -22.06 -31.38
C GLN A 691 -4.08 -23.52 -30.91
N GLN A 692 -3.62 -23.85 -29.69
CA GLN A 692 -3.72 -25.22 -29.15
C GLN A 692 -5.16 -25.67 -28.90
N VAL A 693 -6.03 -24.75 -28.49
CA VAL A 693 -7.44 -25.04 -28.24
C VAL A 693 -8.21 -25.20 -29.56
N SER A 694 -7.87 -24.42 -30.59
CA SER A 694 -8.48 -24.53 -31.92
C SER A 694 -8.03 -25.78 -32.69
N SER A 695 -6.75 -26.17 -32.58
CA SER A 695 -6.26 -27.41 -33.21
C SER A 695 -6.88 -28.67 -32.61
N SER A 696 -7.19 -28.64 -31.30
CA SER A 696 -7.88 -29.72 -30.58
C SER A 696 -9.35 -29.92 -31.01
N LEU A 697 -9.90 -29.02 -31.84
CA LEU A 697 -11.27 -29.11 -32.38
C LEU A 697 -11.32 -29.61 -33.83
N ALA A 698 -10.17 -29.81 -34.49
CA ALA A 698 -10.14 -30.39 -35.83
C ALA A 698 -10.59 -31.87 -35.78
N PRO A 699 -11.51 -32.32 -36.65
CA PRO A 699 -11.84 -33.73 -36.76
C PRO A 699 -10.60 -34.54 -37.12
N ASP A 700 -10.45 -35.70 -36.48
CA ASP A 700 -9.39 -36.65 -36.78
C ASP A 700 -9.63 -37.25 -38.18
N ASP A 701 -9.01 -36.66 -39.22
CA ASP A 701 -9.22 -37.00 -40.64
C ASP A 701 -8.53 -38.33 -41.04
N SER A 702 -8.32 -39.21 -40.06
CA SER A 702 -7.61 -40.50 -40.18
C SER A 702 -8.51 -41.66 -40.61
N ASP A 703 -9.82 -41.45 -40.78
CA ASP A 703 -10.79 -42.50 -41.18
C ASP A 703 -11.24 -42.41 -42.66
N ARG A 704 -10.39 -41.86 -43.54
CA ARG A 704 -10.52 -41.92 -45.01
C ARG A 704 -9.44 -42.77 -45.65
N GLY A 705 -9.42 -44.07 -45.33
CA GLY A 705 -8.33 -44.95 -45.79
C GLY A 705 -8.59 -46.46 -45.94
N SER A 706 -9.82 -46.96 -45.77
CA SER A 706 -10.10 -48.40 -45.95
C SER A 706 -10.78 -48.71 -47.28
N ALA A 707 -10.18 -49.64 -48.04
CA ALA A 707 -10.45 -49.81 -49.46
C ALA A 707 -11.80 -50.49 -49.76
N ARG A 708 -12.53 -49.96 -50.75
CA ARG A 708 -13.59 -50.69 -51.43
C ARG A 708 -12.97 -51.83 -52.26
N GLN A 709 -12.97 -53.05 -51.73
CA GLN A 709 -12.70 -54.23 -52.55
C GLN A 709 -13.85 -54.44 -53.55
N HIS A 710 -13.50 -54.54 -54.83
CA HIS A 710 -14.42 -54.96 -55.88
C HIS A 710 -14.80 -56.43 -55.67
N VAL A 711 -16.10 -56.71 -55.55
CA VAL A 711 -16.65 -58.06 -55.76
C VAL A 711 -17.06 -58.16 -57.23
N PRO A 712 -16.56 -59.13 -58.01
CA PRO A 712 -17.04 -59.38 -59.36
C PRO A 712 -18.42 -60.04 -59.31
N ALA A 713 -19.32 -59.63 -60.20
CA ALA A 713 -20.61 -60.26 -60.37
C ALA A 713 -20.46 -61.56 -61.16
N ASP A 714 -21.10 -62.64 -60.70
CA ASP A 714 -21.30 -63.85 -61.48
C ASP A 714 -22.73 -64.38 -61.26
N GLY A 715 -23.34 -64.84 -62.36
CA GLY A 715 -24.79 -64.76 -62.56
C GLY A 715 -25.71 -65.74 -61.80
N ARG A 716 -27.00 -65.36 -61.75
CA ARG A 716 -28.05 -66.00 -62.55
C ARG A 716 -29.27 -65.11 -62.74
#